data_AF-A0AA90SCA1-F1
#
_entry.id   AF-A0AA90SCA1-F1
#
_cell.length_a   1.000
_cell.length_b   1.000
_cell.length_c   1.000
_cell.angle_alpha   90.00
_cell.angle_beta   90.00
_cell.angle_gamma   90.00
#
_symmetry.space_group_name_H-M   'P 1'
#
loop_
_entity.id
_entity.type
_entity.pdbx_description
1 polymer ?
#
loop_
_entity_poly.entity_id
_entity_poly.type
_entity_poly.pdbx_seq_one_letter_code
_entity_poly.pdbx_strand_id
1 'polypeptide(L)'
;MNIRPNKPGSVNSSVETDSKGSSEQSIGQVTGSNGQAIIKEASTASVDNHSVTNPNTNDETPCSIQPTRNIIRKDLKEKTSTVSDSTTKTDAHPNQAVTPGVISNCDKKILLPIKEIEANVLKKLIIDGEFCDNTHYNVKGDLEFVNEPCLTKLPSHLTVTEGLTISRCANLETLSSNLNARSISIDSCHKLTTLSENLHTTYLSLSDCNGLIQLPETLKVDEDATISECPNLKYLPPNFVKHNLEVTRCGSLTTFGDDLTLTGQLKVSHCNNLTNIVTKDLTVESLFIDENEILQTVAKNICAQKNSPRGRSDCTVKACPNLITLAETIIVAGIFAIRECSKLMHLPTKLEVGGMFMLSYCDKITTLGDGHHFTGVVSLKNLKHLESVGNNIIIGGRLTLMENPNLKTIGNDITAHDIVCIECLGLEDVGDRIAVKNNFGLVGCTKLVTINDTLKVEGDFFLDYCVSLAHLPDEKFELGGDLSLVGCDDLTNIPDWIKTLGAKKSGDTRCVYLPYNNTRISTVTEELLRNEVPGMKFIRHQPTTGEEALYPISSYTFGTFAEAFTFWKNLASPSQASVTNIPIPDLQPNESADLIKFLELLTTTEDYKDKTSRKFLAERVVNILPLIIKKSEYQEHFLNILFSYLNSCIDGINFSLNELETALLIKDAEAQAIKSNNPSALKEVGMKIMILAKIKKISEEYITQKLSGNDPVAVRLGFQIGLQEKFNLPGLAKSMHFVTFSGVKQEDIDKAIVRINDSCTDAELDVFLTTWEPWGKYQRSCDIPKFDILSSVPVANINECAILHDTCNEMVLLNGVHVSYEALCKFFVESGNNPFTNKVLNWSEVHKLILSDKG
;
A
#
# COMPACT_ATOMS: atom_id res chain seq x y z
N MET A 1 -7.78 35.17 -61.24
CA MET A 1 -8.50 34.60 -62.40
C MET A 1 -9.67 33.79 -61.89
N ASN A 2 -10.86 34.06 -62.44
CA ASN A 2 -12.19 33.43 -62.24
C ASN A 2 -12.78 33.58 -60.82
N ILE A 3 -13.56 34.62 -60.47
CA ILE A 3 -14.84 35.15 -61.02
C ILE A 3 -16.04 34.22 -60.71
N ARG A 4 -16.73 34.59 -59.61
CA ARG A 4 -18.16 34.44 -59.22
C ARG A 4 -19.16 34.79 -60.37
N PRO A 5 -20.52 34.77 -60.22
CA PRO A 5 -21.40 34.38 -59.10
C PRO A 5 -22.75 33.70 -59.54
N ASN A 6 -23.66 33.55 -58.55
CA ASN A 6 -25.11 33.87 -58.57
C ASN A 6 -26.16 32.73 -58.44
N LYS A 7 -26.83 32.77 -57.27
CA LYS A 7 -28.27 32.51 -56.99
C LYS A 7 -29.18 33.39 -57.90
N PRO A 8 -30.52 33.18 -58.06
CA PRO A 8 -31.56 32.95 -57.02
C PRO A 8 -32.71 31.99 -57.50
N GLY A 9 -33.85 31.73 -56.86
CA GLY A 9 -34.54 32.19 -55.63
C GLY A 9 -35.90 31.49 -55.47
N SER A 10 -36.48 31.61 -54.26
CA SER A 10 -37.91 31.58 -53.79
C SER A 10 -38.98 30.80 -54.59
N VAL A 11 -39.98 30.16 -53.96
CA VAL A 11 -41.16 30.81 -53.35
C VAL A 11 -41.91 29.86 -52.38
N ASN A 12 -42.46 30.49 -51.34
CA ASN A 12 -43.32 30.06 -50.23
C ASN A 12 -44.62 29.33 -50.60
N SER A 13 -45.14 28.54 -49.65
CA SER A 13 -46.49 28.78 -49.09
C SER A 13 -46.69 28.05 -47.75
N SER A 14 -47.11 28.84 -46.77
CA SER A 14 -47.40 28.60 -45.35
C SER A 14 -48.80 28.02 -45.08
N VAL A 15 -49.00 27.49 -43.86
CA VAL A 15 -50.16 27.61 -42.91
C VAL A 15 -49.88 26.59 -41.77
N GLU A 16 -49.36 26.99 -40.60
CA GLU A 16 -50.06 27.40 -39.34
C GLU A 16 -51.11 26.35 -38.87
N THR A 17 -51.04 25.75 -37.67
CA THR A 17 -51.01 26.38 -36.34
C THR A 17 -50.50 25.44 -35.21
N ASP A 18 -49.72 26.04 -34.28
CA ASP A 18 -49.78 26.00 -32.80
C ASP A 18 -49.91 24.65 -32.05
N SER A 19 -49.20 24.36 -30.95
CA SER A 19 -48.46 25.21 -30.01
C SER A 19 -47.71 24.38 -28.95
N LYS A 20 -46.58 24.96 -28.47
CA LYS A 20 -45.96 24.92 -27.12
C LYS A 20 -45.47 23.54 -26.60
N GLY A 21 -44.26 23.40 -26.05
CA GLY A 21 -43.37 24.40 -25.46
C GLY A 21 -41.95 23.88 -25.24
N SER A 22 -41.11 24.84 -24.91
CA SER A 22 -39.70 24.97 -25.28
C SER A 22 -38.76 24.73 -24.09
N SER A 23 -37.55 24.21 -24.36
CA SER A 23 -36.29 24.93 -24.11
C SER A 23 -35.08 24.09 -24.57
N GLU A 24 -34.55 24.44 -25.74
CA GLU A 24 -33.23 24.04 -26.20
C GLU A 24 -32.15 24.96 -25.61
N GLN A 25 -31.00 24.33 -25.41
CA GLN A 25 -29.68 24.93 -25.29
C GLN A 25 -29.34 25.77 -26.53
N SER A 26 -28.63 26.88 -26.34
CA SER A 26 -27.64 27.30 -27.34
C SER A 26 -26.52 28.13 -26.75
N ILE A 27 -25.35 27.80 -27.27
CA ILE A 27 -23.99 28.26 -27.02
C ILE A 27 -23.79 29.74 -27.40
N GLY A 28 -22.86 30.41 -26.70
CA GLY A 28 -22.24 31.65 -27.15
C GLY A 28 -20.81 31.78 -26.59
N GLN A 29 -19.82 31.77 -27.49
CA GLN A 29 -18.39 32.05 -27.26
C GLN A 29 -18.17 33.48 -26.73
N VAL A 30 -16.98 33.75 -26.16
CA VAL A 30 -16.00 34.78 -26.62
C VAL A 30 -14.84 35.00 -25.61
N THR A 31 -13.61 34.74 -26.10
CA THR A 31 -12.28 35.36 -25.85
C THR A 31 -11.68 35.61 -24.46
N GLY A 32 -10.37 35.33 -24.34
CA GLY A 32 -9.41 36.34 -23.84
C GLY A 32 -8.37 35.91 -22.79
N SER A 33 -7.18 35.52 -23.27
CA SER A 33 -5.84 35.84 -22.73
C SER A 33 -5.53 35.81 -21.22
N ASN A 34 -4.53 35.01 -20.83
CA ASN A 34 -3.64 35.35 -19.71
C ASN A 34 -2.20 34.89 -20.02
N GLY A 35 -1.26 35.82 -19.93
CA GLY A 35 0.17 35.57 -20.00
C GLY A 35 0.92 36.50 -19.06
N GLN A 36 1.93 35.93 -18.38
CA GLN A 36 3.15 36.55 -17.81
C GLN A 36 2.96 37.55 -16.64
N ALA A 37 3.85 37.73 -15.65
CA ALA A 37 5.15 37.18 -15.28
C ALA A 37 5.61 37.89 -13.97
N ILE A 38 6.34 37.18 -13.08
CA ILE A 38 7.58 37.58 -12.31
C ILE A 38 7.53 38.88 -11.45
N ILE A 39 7.86 38.91 -10.15
CA ILE A 39 9.16 39.26 -9.48
C ILE A 39 8.80 39.38 -7.96
N LYS A 40 9.39 38.64 -6.99
CA LYS A 40 10.70 38.74 -6.28
C LYS A 40 10.74 39.76 -5.11
N GLU A 41 11.20 39.26 -3.93
CA GLU A 41 11.85 39.98 -2.79
C GLU A 41 11.01 41.04 -2.03
N ALA A 42 11.08 41.30 -0.71
CA ALA A 42 11.91 40.87 0.41
C ALA A 42 11.20 41.20 1.76
N SER A 43 11.74 40.60 2.83
CA SER A 43 11.70 40.95 4.26
C SER A 43 11.45 42.42 4.65
N THR A 44 10.68 42.66 5.73
CA THR A 44 11.12 43.40 6.94
C THR A 44 10.02 43.42 8.02
N ALA A 45 10.47 43.61 9.26
CA ALA A 45 9.75 43.55 10.51
C ALA A 45 8.84 44.76 10.81
N SER A 46 8.05 44.57 11.88
CA SER A 46 7.85 45.53 12.98
C SER A 46 6.83 46.68 12.82
N VAL A 47 5.79 46.57 13.64
CA VAL A 47 5.29 47.58 14.60
C VAL A 47 4.30 48.64 14.08
N ASP A 48 3.13 48.61 14.74
CA ASP A 48 2.18 49.69 15.12
C ASP A 48 1.69 50.65 14.01
N ASN A 49 0.42 51.05 13.87
CA ASN A 49 -0.53 51.41 14.90
C ASN A 49 -1.86 51.88 14.24
N HIS A 50 -2.93 51.76 15.03
CA HIS A 50 -4.14 52.59 15.10
C HIS A 50 -4.95 53.01 13.85
N SER A 51 -6.24 52.68 13.90
CA SER A 51 -7.27 53.72 14.04
C SER A 51 -8.48 53.20 14.83
N VAL A 52 -8.84 53.96 15.87
CA VAL A 52 -9.94 53.75 16.80
C VAL A 52 -11.08 54.69 16.43
N THR A 53 -12.32 54.22 16.55
CA THR A 53 -13.49 55.00 16.99
C THR A 53 -14.29 54.01 17.87
N ASN A 54 -14.89 54.31 19.02
CA ASN A 54 -15.33 55.53 19.70
C ASN A 54 -15.70 55.12 21.18
N PRO A 55 -16.27 55.97 22.06
CA PRO A 55 -15.52 56.70 23.09
C PRO A 55 -16.03 56.51 24.54
N ASN A 56 -15.25 57.06 25.48
CA ASN A 56 -15.66 57.75 26.74
C ASN A 56 -16.41 56.96 27.84
N THR A 57 -16.12 57.05 29.13
CA THR A 57 -15.31 58.01 29.94
C THR A 57 -15.29 57.53 31.41
N ASN A 58 -14.18 57.83 32.10
CA ASN A 58 -14.02 58.14 33.53
C ASN A 58 -14.15 57.01 34.56
N ASP A 59 -13.35 56.93 35.62
CA ASP A 59 -12.02 57.44 35.96
C ASP A 59 -11.64 56.79 37.32
N GLU A 60 -10.33 56.70 37.57
CA GLU A 60 -9.66 56.52 38.88
C GLU A 60 -9.59 55.13 39.56
N THR A 61 -8.37 54.61 39.51
CA THR A 61 -7.67 53.51 40.24
C THR A 61 -7.49 53.77 41.76
N PRO A 62 -6.78 52.96 42.59
CA PRO A 62 -6.11 51.65 42.39
C PRO A 62 -6.33 50.60 43.52
N CYS A 63 -5.75 49.42 43.30
CA CYS A 63 -5.12 48.55 44.30
C CYS A 63 -5.98 47.53 45.08
N SER A 64 -5.41 46.32 45.11
CA SER A 64 -5.31 45.40 46.25
C SER A 64 -6.32 44.24 46.39
N ILE A 65 -5.71 43.05 46.51
CA ILE A 65 -6.03 41.96 47.43
C ILE A 65 -7.27 41.09 47.10
N GLN A 66 -6.99 39.78 47.15
CA GLN A 66 -7.92 38.65 47.05
C GLN A 66 -8.96 38.60 48.21
N PRO A 67 -9.56 37.43 48.52
CA PRO A 67 -10.75 36.84 47.94
C PRO A 67 -11.89 36.82 48.98
N THR A 68 -13.15 36.70 48.58
CA THR A 68 -14.23 36.45 49.55
C THR A 68 -15.15 35.32 49.13
N ARG A 69 -15.09 34.29 49.97
CA ARG A 69 -16.02 33.17 50.13
C ARG A 69 -17.43 33.64 50.46
N ASN A 70 -18.37 32.88 49.89
CA ASN A 70 -19.63 32.38 50.46
C ASN A 70 -20.72 33.41 50.84
N ILE A 71 -21.96 33.15 50.41
CA ILE A 71 -23.01 32.43 51.18
C ILE A 71 -24.38 32.69 50.51
N ILE A 72 -24.98 31.61 50.01
CA ILE A 72 -26.37 31.13 50.18
C ILE A 72 -27.52 32.18 50.25
N ARG A 73 -28.49 32.04 49.34
CA ARG A 73 -29.94 31.94 49.59
C ARG A 73 -30.63 31.46 48.32
N LYS A 74 -31.14 30.21 48.28
CA LYS A 74 -32.56 29.86 48.54
C LYS A 74 -33.52 30.77 47.78
N ASP A 75 -34.11 30.24 46.71
CA ASP A 75 -35.56 30.11 46.61
C ASP A 75 -35.93 29.05 45.56
N LEU A 76 -36.70 28.05 46.02
CA LEU A 76 -37.46 27.14 45.18
C LEU A 76 -38.67 27.90 44.62
N LYS A 77 -39.01 27.62 43.36
CA LYS A 77 -40.41 27.57 42.93
C LYS A 77 -40.70 26.22 42.29
N GLU A 78 -41.83 25.70 42.72
CA GLU A 78 -42.46 24.42 42.45
C GLU A 78 -42.71 24.15 40.97
N LYS A 79 -42.73 22.87 40.61
CA LYS A 79 -43.88 22.28 39.91
C LYS A 79 -43.95 20.78 40.18
N THR A 80 -45.06 20.39 40.79
CA THR A 80 -45.50 19.04 41.09
C THR A 80 -46.32 18.47 39.92
N SER A 81 -46.13 17.17 39.66
CA SER A 81 -47.10 16.22 39.12
C SER A 81 -46.39 14.87 39.01
N THR A 82 -46.89 13.69 39.37
CA THR A 82 -48.09 13.20 40.07
C THR A 82 -47.82 11.69 40.25
N VAL A 83 -48.03 11.19 41.47
CA VAL A 83 -48.61 9.88 41.84
C VAL A 83 -48.12 8.61 41.12
N SER A 84 -47.46 7.73 41.88
CA SER A 84 -47.92 6.33 42.06
C SER A 84 -47.44 5.78 43.42
N ASP A 85 -48.42 5.35 44.21
CA ASP A 85 -48.30 4.71 45.52
C ASP A 85 -48.09 3.20 45.40
N SER A 86 -47.32 2.62 46.32
CA SER A 86 -47.64 1.43 47.16
C SER A 86 -46.34 0.84 47.75
N THR A 87 -46.01 1.17 49.02
CA THR A 87 -46.18 0.33 50.23
C THR A 87 -45.47 -1.03 50.16
N THR A 88 -44.46 -1.28 50.99
CA THR A 88 -44.67 -1.81 52.36
C THR A 88 -43.45 -1.61 53.28
N LYS A 89 -43.75 -1.26 54.54
CA LYS A 89 -42.86 -1.11 55.70
C LYS A 89 -42.69 -2.43 56.47
N THR A 90 -41.59 -2.55 57.21
CA THR A 90 -41.51 -3.02 58.62
C THR A 90 -40.26 -2.35 59.24
N ASP A 91 -40.36 -1.39 60.16
CA ASP A 91 -40.53 -1.46 61.64
C ASP A 91 -39.39 -2.25 62.33
N ALA A 92 -38.72 -1.84 63.42
CA ALA A 92 -38.80 -0.68 64.31
C ALA A 92 -37.54 -0.61 65.23
N HIS A 93 -37.25 0.60 65.72
CA HIS A 93 -36.32 1.03 66.78
C HIS A 93 -36.68 0.48 68.20
N PRO A 94 -35.84 0.54 69.28
CA PRO A 94 -35.43 1.84 69.88
C PRO A 94 -34.14 1.94 70.76
N ASN A 95 -33.66 3.19 70.88
CA ASN A 95 -33.09 3.95 72.03
C ASN A 95 -32.12 3.23 73.01
N GLN A 96 -31.05 3.84 73.55
CA GLN A 96 -31.05 5.11 74.31
C GLN A 96 -29.60 5.52 74.73
N ALA A 97 -29.28 6.84 74.64
CA ALA A 97 -28.43 7.69 75.51
C ALA A 97 -26.93 7.29 75.76
N VAL A 98 -25.92 8.18 75.85
CA VAL A 98 -25.75 9.40 76.67
C VAL A 98 -24.47 10.17 76.22
N THR A 99 -24.62 11.50 76.05
CA THR A 99 -23.66 12.65 76.14
C THR A 99 -22.45 12.89 75.21
N PRO A 100 -22.09 14.18 74.98
CA PRO A 100 -21.14 14.65 73.99
C PRO A 100 -19.80 15.17 74.55
N GLY A 101 -18.75 15.08 73.74
CA GLY A 101 -17.40 15.60 73.98
C GLY A 101 -16.40 14.51 73.60
N VAL A 102 -15.69 14.58 72.47
CA VAL A 102 -14.62 15.54 72.17
C VAL A 102 -14.57 15.79 70.67
N ILE A 103 -14.52 17.06 70.26
CA ILE A 103 -14.15 17.46 68.91
C ILE A 103 -12.66 17.13 68.72
N SER A 104 -12.31 16.32 67.74
CA SER A 104 -10.94 16.15 67.26
C SER A 104 -10.89 16.16 65.74
N ASN A 105 -10.64 17.36 65.24
CA ASN A 105 -9.94 17.75 64.01
C ASN A 105 -10.36 17.22 62.63
N CYS A 106 -10.77 18.19 61.83
CA CYS A 106 -10.92 18.23 60.38
C CYS A 106 -9.73 17.67 59.60
N ASP A 107 -10.06 17.06 58.45
CA ASP A 107 -9.21 16.87 57.28
C ASP A 107 -8.52 18.18 56.89
N LYS A 108 -7.29 18.38 57.37
CA LYS A 108 -6.37 19.34 56.79
C LYS A 108 -5.84 18.74 55.50
N LYS A 109 -6.24 19.29 54.35
CA LYS A 109 -5.47 19.17 53.10
C LYS A 109 -4.05 19.65 53.42
N ILE A 110 -3.10 18.73 53.56
CA ILE A 110 -1.70 19.07 53.79
C ILE A 110 -1.25 19.79 52.52
N LEU A 111 -1.07 21.12 52.62
CA LEU A 111 -0.46 21.92 51.56
C LEU A 111 1.03 21.58 51.57
N LEU A 112 1.44 20.68 50.68
CA LEU A 112 2.85 20.38 50.47
C LEU A 112 3.55 21.61 49.88
N PRO A 113 4.76 21.96 50.35
CA PRO A 113 5.56 23.00 49.71
C PRO A 113 5.83 22.62 48.25
N ILE A 114 5.47 23.52 47.33
CA ILE A 114 5.76 23.38 45.91
C ILE A 114 7.16 23.94 45.65
N LYS A 115 8.02 23.13 45.05
CA LYS A 115 9.38 23.51 44.65
C LYS A 115 9.49 23.47 43.13
N GLU A 116 9.48 24.64 42.52
CA GLU A 116 9.90 24.82 41.13
C GLU A 116 11.39 24.47 41.01
N ILE A 117 11.73 23.57 40.09
CA ILE A 117 13.09 23.07 39.95
C ILE A 117 13.42 22.71 38.50
N GLU A 118 14.65 22.99 38.09
CA GLU A 118 15.15 22.58 36.78
C GLU A 118 15.32 21.05 36.71
N ALA A 119 15.00 20.45 35.57
CA ALA A 119 15.01 19.00 35.37
C ALA A 119 16.35 18.35 35.76
N ASN A 120 17.48 18.92 35.32
CA ASN A 120 18.82 18.40 35.64
C ASN A 120 19.14 18.46 37.13
N VAL A 121 18.65 19.47 37.84
CA VAL A 121 18.85 19.61 39.28
C VAL A 121 18.02 18.57 40.03
N LEU A 122 16.75 18.38 39.65
CA LEU A 122 15.92 17.34 40.26
C LEU A 122 16.44 15.94 39.97
N LYS A 123 16.86 15.67 38.73
CA LYS A 123 17.48 14.40 38.34
C LYS A 123 18.65 14.05 39.25
N LYS A 124 19.55 15.00 39.49
CA LYS A 124 20.68 14.81 40.40
C LYS A 124 20.22 14.53 41.83
N LEU A 125 19.27 15.30 42.37
CA LEU A 125 18.73 15.06 43.72
C LEU A 125 18.09 13.67 43.86
N ILE A 126 17.45 13.17 42.81
CA ILE A 126 16.84 11.83 42.78
C ILE A 126 17.92 10.75 42.79
N ILE A 127 18.94 10.88 41.95
CA ILE A 127 20.06 9.92 41.84
C ILE A 127 20.88 9.89 43.14
N ASP A 128 21.13 11.05 43.74
CA ASP A 128 21.89 11.18 44.98
C ASP A 128 21.05 10.79 46.22
N GLY A 129 19.73 10.56 46.06
CA GLY A 129 18.82 10.19 47.15
C GLY A 129 18.49 11.34 48.12
N GLU A 130 18.68 12.59 47.70
CA GLU A 130 18.55 13.80 48.53
C GLU A 130 17.19 14.51 48.40
N PHE A 131 16.20 13.90 47.74
CA PHE A 131 14.86 14.46 47.63
C PHE A 131 13.99 14.23 48.88
N CYS A 132 12.96 15.05 49.05
CA CYS A 132 12.04 15.03 50.19
C CYS A 132 10.63 14.63 49.73
N ASP A 133 10.12 13.51 50.25
CA ASP A 133 8.77 13.03 49.94
C ASP A 133 7.64 13.98 50.43
N ASN A 134 7.94 14.90 51.36
CA ASN A 134 7.01 15.93 51.81
C ASN A 134 7.09 17.23 50.98
N THR A 135 7.64 17.18 49.76
CA THR A 135 7.73 18.33 48.83
C THR A 135 7.11 17.95 47.50
N HIS A 136 6.32 18.86 46.93
CA HIS A 136 5.82 18.72 45.56
C HIS A 136 6.83 19.34 44.60
N TYR A 137 7.52 18.51 43.82
CA TYR A 137 8.48 19.00 42.82
C TYR A 137 7.74 19.31 41.52
N ASN A 138 7.93 20.53 41.01
CA ASN A 138 7.40 20.95 39.73
C ASN A 138 8.55 21.21 38.75
N VAL A 139 8.62 20.42 37.69
CA VAL A 139 9.62 20.52 36.63
C VAL A 139 8.96 21.12 35.39
N LYS A 140 9.51 22.23 34.91
CA LYS A 140 9.15 22.80 33.61
C LYS A 140 9.91 22.09 32.50
N GLY A 141 9.19 21.60 31.51
CA GLY A 141 9.73 20.83 30.38
C GLY A 141 9.79 19.34 30.67
N ASP A 142 10.72 18.65 30.01
CA ASP A 142 10.90 17.20 30.11
C ASP A 142 11.80 16.79 31.27
N LEU A 143 11.58 15.58 31.79
CA LEU A 143 12.44 14.93 32.78
C LEU A 143 12.83 13.54 32.28
N GLU A 144 14.14 13.29 32.14
CA GLU A 144 14.65 12.07 31.51
C GLU A 144 15.65 11.30 32.38
N PHE A 145 15.38 10.01 32.58
CA PHE A 145 16.29 9.05 33.18
C PHE A 145 16.62 7.97 32.16
N VAL A 146 17.90 7.84 31.81
CA VAL A 146 18.36 6.88 30.79
C VAL A 146 19.59 6.18 31.34
N ASN A 147 19.55 4.85 31.41
CA ASN A 147 20.64 4.03 31.95
C ASN A 147 21.08 4.43 33.37
N GLU A 148 20.13 4.70 34.27
CA GLU A 148 20.42 5.13 35.64
C GLU A 148 20.30 3.94 36.62
N PRO A 149 21.39 3.22 36.93
CA PRO A 149 21.33 2.02 37.77
C PRO A 149 21.01 2.32 39.24
N CYS A 150 21.23 3.56 39.70
CA CYS A 150 20.95 4.00 41.06
C CYS A 150 19.48 4.41 41.27
N LEU A 151 18.71 4.56 40.20
CA LEU A 151 17.31 4.98 40.28
C LEU A 151 16.45 3.82 40.82
N THR A 152 15.96 3.96 42.05
CA THR A 152 15.09 2.96 42.71
C THR A 152 13.66 3.44 42.90
N LYS A 153 13.45 4.74 43.12
CA LYS A 153 12.14 5.37 43.27
C LYS A 153 12.17 6.85 42.86
N LEU A 154 10.99 7.39 42.54
CA LEU A 154 10.77 8.83 42.35
C LEU A 154 10.20 9.49 43.63
N PRO A 155 10.26 10.83 43.76
CA PRO A 155 9.59 11.56 44.84
C PRO A 155 8.08 11.28 44.87
N SER A 156 7.47 11.23 46.05
CA SER A 156 6.05 10.90 46.19
C SER A 156 5.11 11.84 45.43
N HIS A 157 5.50 13.10 45.21
CA HIS A 157 4.72 14.14 44.52
C HIS A 157 5.56 14.84 43.45
N LEU A 158 5.22 14.59 42.17
CA LEU A 158 6.00 15.06 41.03
C LEU A 158 5.06 15.52 39.91
N THR A 159 5.24 16.77 39.47
CA THR A 159 4.65 17.29 38.24
C THR A 159 5.76 17.58 37.24
N VAL A 160 5.59 17.06 36.02
CA VAL A 160 6.43 17.35 34.86
C VAL A 160 5.51 17.96 33.82
N THR A 161 5.74 19.21 33.42
CA THR A 161 4.76 19.91 32.55
C THR A 161 4.66 19.29 31.15
N GLU A 162 5.73 18.66 30.67
CA GLU A 162 5.79 17.97 29.37
C GLU A 162 5.95 16.45 29.57
N GLY A 163 7.06 15.84 29.13
CA GLY A 163 7.28 14.40 29.14
C GLY A 163 8.14 13.89 30.29
N LEU A 164 7.76 12.74 30.87
CA LEU A 164 8.62 11.92 31.73
C LEU A 164 9.08 10.69 30.95
N THR A 165 10.39 10.58 30.73
CA THR A 165 11.01 9.43 30.06
C THR A 165 11.90 8.68 31.04
N ILE A 166 11.68 7.37 31.18
CA ILE A 166 12.50 6.48 31.99
C ILE A 166 12.86 5.26 31.15
N SER A 167 14.12 5.15 30.73
CA SER A 167 14.61 4.02 29.93
C SER A 167 15.78 3.32 30.62
N ARG A 168 15.76 1.99 30.61
CA ARG A 168 16.85 1.12 31.08
C ARG A 168 17.25 1.38 32.54
N CYS A 169 16.29 1.77 33.37
CA CYS A 169 16.46 1.96 34.80
C CYS A 169 16.06 0.67 35.55
N ALA A 170 16.92 -0.35 35.46
CA ALA A 170 16.60 -1.73 35.86
C ALA A 170 16.24 -1.90 37.36
N ASN A 171 16.59 -0.92 38.20
CA ASN A 171 16.32 -0.97 39.64
C ASN A 171 15.09 -0.16 40.09
N LEU A 172 14.38 0.50 39.17
CA LEU A 172 13.19 1.27 39.52
C LEU A 172 12.06 0.33 39.97
N GLU A 173 11.61 0.50 41.21
CA GLU A 173 10.56 -0.33 41.83
C GLU A 173 9.20 0.38 41.85
N THR A 174 9.20 1.70 42.09
CA THR A 174 7.96 2.47 42.24
C THR A 174 8.06 3.85 41.58
N LEU A 175 6.98 4.26 40.93
CA LEU A 175 6.77 5.63 40.47
C LEU A 175 6.25 6.54 41.60
N SER A 176 6.14 7.84 41.31
CA SER A 176 5.56 8.84 42.21
C SER A 176 4.08 8.55 42.48
N SER A 177 3.68 8.48 43.75
CA SER A 177 2.26 8.25 44.13
C SER A 177 1.29 9.28 43.56
N ASN A 178 1.75 10.51 43.33
CA ASN A 178 0.98 11.60 42.72
C ASN A 178 1.77 12.18 41.54
N LEU A 179 1.91 11.35 40.50
CA LEU A 179 2.58 11.72 39.27
C LEU A 179 1.61 12.43 38.33
N ASN A 180 2.00 13.60 37.83
CA ASN A 180 1.35 14.26 36.72
C ASN A 180 2.38 14.57 35.64
N ALA A 181 2.14 14.07 34.44
CA ALA A 181 2.92 14.41 33.26
C ALA A 181 2.03 14.35 32.02
N ARG A 182 2.28 15.22 31.04
CA ARG A 182 1.54 15.21 29.77
C ARG A 182 1.81 13.92 29.00
N SER A 183 3.05 13.45 28.99
CA SER A 183 3.45 12.18 28.37
C SER A 183 4.31 11.37 29.32
N ILE A 184 4.10 10.05 29.38
CA ILE A 184 4.90 9.13 30.18
C ILE A 184 5.40 8.01 29.27
N SER A 185 6.72 7.86 29.18
CA SER A 185 7.39 6.77 28.48
C SER A 185 8.28 6.00 29.45
N ILE A 186 8.00 4.71 29.62
CA ILE A 186 8.78 3.80 30.46
C ILE A 186 9.22 2.61 29.62
N ASP A 187 10.52 2.42 29.54
CA ASP A 187 11.16 1.40 28.71
C ASP A 187 12.19 0.61 29.52
N SER A 188 12.22 -0.71 29.35
CA SER A 188 13.23 -1.59 29.94
C SER A 188 13.39 -1.44 31.48
N CYS A 189 12.29 -1.20 32.20
CA CYS A 189 12.26 -1.04 33.66
C CYS A 189 11.75 -2.31 34.34
N HIS A 190 12.60 -3.33 34.40
CA HIS A 190 12.16 -4.70 34.71
C HIS A 190 11.77 -4.98 36.17
N LYS A 191 12.05 -4.10 37.12
CA LYS A 191 11.59 -4.23 38.52
C LYS A 191 10.28 -3.49 38.82
N LEU A 192 9.79 -2.67 37.89
CA LEU A 192 8.55 -1.93 38.08
C LEU A 192 7.38 -2.90 37.96
N THR A 193 6.63 -3.11 39.04
CA THR A 193 5.55 -4.11 39.07
C THR A 193 4.16 -3.57 38.74
N THR A 194 3.95 -2.27 38.92
CA THR A 194 2.68 -1.55 38.64
C THR A 194 2.98 -0.06 38.41
N LEU A 195 2.01 0.65 37.83
CA LEU A 195 1.99 2.12 37.82
C LEU A 195 1.34 2.67 39.10
N SER A 196 1.44 3.98 39.30
CA SER A 196 0.82 4.71 40.41
C SER A 196 -0.70 4.70 40.35
N GLU A 197 -1.36 4.59 41.51
CA GLU A 197 -2.80 4.79 41.62
C GLU A 197 -3.20 6.22 41.21
N ASN A 198 -4.35 6.36 40.55
CA ASN A 198 -4.90 7.61 40.03
C ASN A 198 -3.99 8.35 39.04
N LEU A 199 -3.09 7.62 38.37
CA LEU A 199 -2.25 8.18 37.33
C LEU A 199 -3.12 8.72 36.18
N HIS A 200 -2.93 9.99 35.85
CA HIS A 200 -3.59 10.65 34.74
C HIS A 200 -2.53 11.29 33.83
N THR A 201 -2.53 10.89 32.56
CA THR A 201 -1.63 11.43 31.52
C THR A 201 -2.37 11.59 30.19
N THR A 202 -1.79 12.34 29.24
CA THR A 202 -2.33 12.43 27.88
C THR A 202 -1.87 11.24 27.05
N TYR A 203 -0.58 10.88 27.14
CA TYR A 203 0.02 9.79 26.38
C TYR A 203 0.79 8.84 27.28
N LEU A 204 0.63 7.53 27.06
CA LEU A 204 1.31 6.49 27.81
C LEU A 204 2.04 5.52 26.87
N SER A 205 3.33 5.31 27.12
CA SER A 205 4.12 4.28 26.44
C SER A 205 4.83 3.40 27.47
N LEU A 206 4.58 2.09 27.40
CA LEU A 206 5.22 1.09 28.24
C LEU A 206 5.86 0.05 27.32
N SER A 207 7.17 -0.14 27.43
CA SER A 207 7.91 -1.12 26.63
C SER A 207 8.88 -1.93 27.48
N ASP A 208 9.02 -3.24 27.21
CA ASP A 208 9.99 -4.13 27.84
C ASP A 208 9.99 -4.08 29.39
N CYS A 209 8.81 -3.85 29.97
CA CYS A 209 8.63 -3.76 31.42
C CYS A 209 8.29 -5.15 31.99
N ASN A 210 9.28 -6.03 32.02
CA ASN A 210 9.12 -7.44 32.42
C ASN A 210 8.59 -7.65 33.84
N GLY A 211 8.75 -6.69 34.75
CA GLY A 211 8.21 -6.76 36.11
C GLY A 211 6.71 -6.45 36.19
N LEU A 212 6.15 -5.81 35.16
CA LEU A 212 4.80 -5.27 35.18
C LEU A 212 3.78 -6.39 35.10
N ILE A 213 3.00 -6.58 36.17
CA ILE A 213 2.02 -7.67 36.29
C ILE A 213 0.61 -7.18 35.97
N GLN A 214 0.30 -5.93 36.33
CA GLN A 214 -1.01 -5.31 36.15
C GLN A 214 -0.88 -3.78 36.03
N LEU A 215 -1.90 -3.16 35.44
CA LEU A 215 -2.10 -1.72 35.50
C LEU A 215 -3.18 -1.38 36.55
N PRO A 216 -3.12 -0.21 37.20
CA PRO A 216 -4.11 0.16 38.21
C PRO A 216 -5.48 0.45 37.57
N GLU A 217 -6.55 0.03 38.23
CA GLU A 217 -7.96 0.25 37.80
C GLU A 217 -8.32 1.74 37.67
N THR A 218 -7.59 2.60 38.36
CA THR A 218 -7.80 4.05 38.39
C THR A 218 -7.03 4.80 37.29
N LEU A 219 -6.25 4.09 36.46
CA LEU A 219 -5.46 4.67 35.37
C LEU A 219 -6.34 5.39 34.35
N LYS A 220 -5.94 6.60 33.96
CA LYS A 220 -6.59 7.38 32.90
C LYS A 220 -5.57 7.94 31.91
N VAL A 221 -5.79 7.67 30.64
CA VAL A 221 -5.02 8.17 29.51
C VAL A 221 -5.99 8.88 28.57
N ASP A 222 -5.80 10.19 28.39
CA ASP A 222 -6.75 11.02 27.63
C ASP A 222 -6.70 10.80 26.12
N GLU A 223 -5.55 10.41 25.57
CA GLU A 223 -5.36 10.17 24.14
C GLU A 223 -4.89 8.73 23.91
N ASP A 224 -3.59 8.52 23.68
CA ASP A 224 -3.06 7.25 23.17
C ASP A 224 -2.25 6.47 24.21
N ALA A 225 -2.41 5.14 24.19
CA ALA A 225 -1.58 4.23 24.96
C ALA A 225 -0.93 3.17 24.05
N THR A 226 0.37 2.94 24.25
CA THR A 226 1.13 1.84 23.63
C THR A 226 1.73 0.98 24.73
N ILE A 227 1.48 -0.33 24.66
CA ILE A 227 2.00 -1.33 25.59
C ILE A 227 2.65 -2.44 24.77
N SER A 228 3.97 -2.51 24.79
CA SER A 228 4.75 -3.49 24.02
C SER A 228 5.67 -4.30 24.90
N GLU A 229 5.82 -5.59 24.59
CA GLU A 229 6.87 -6.42 25.20
C GLU A 229 6.80 -6.45 26.73
N CYS A 230 5.58 -6.46 27.30
CA CYS A 230 5.33 -6.65 28.73
C CYS A 230 4.84 -8.10 28.97
N PRO A 231 5.74 -9.12 28.97
CA PRO A 231 5.35 -10.52 28.91
C PRO A 231 4.63 -11.03 30.15
N ASN A 232 4.76 -10.36 31.30
CA ASN A 232 4.13 -10.75 32.57
C ASN A 232 2.83 -9.98 32.87
N LEU A 233 2.43 -9.04 32.00
CA LEU A 233 1.21 -8.27 32.17
C LEU A 233 0.00 -9.17 31.91
N LYS A 234 -0.86 -9.32 32.92
CA LYS A 234 -1.98 -10.28 32.90
C LYS A 234 -3.32 -9.66 32.55
N TYR A 235 -3.50 -8.37 32.84
CA TYR A 235 -4.79 -7.69 32.75
C TYR A 235 -4.62 -6.21 32.39
N LEU A 236 -5.54 -5.72 31.58
CA LEU A 236 -5.71 -4.29 31.27
C LEU A 236 -7.04 -3.79 31.87
N PRO A 237 -7.04 -2.66 32.58
CA PRO A 237 -8.24 -2.09 33.18
C PRO A 237 -9.29 -1.68 32.12
N PRO A 238 -10.58 -1.61 32.48
CA PRO A 238 -11.63 -1.20 31.56
C PRO A 238 -11.53 0.32 31.28
N ASN A 239 -11.70 0.73 30.01
CA ASN A 239 -11.80 2.14 29.60
C ASN A 239 -10.71 3.09 30.13
N PHE A 240 -9.48 2.59 30.34
CA PHE A 240 -8.38 3.41 30.85
C PHE A 240 -7.82 4.38 29.79
N VAL A 241 -8.12 4.16 28.52
CA VAL A 241 -7.64 4.98 27.39
C VAL A 241 -8.82 5.39 26.51
N LYS A 242 -8.78 6.60 25.95
CA LYS A 242 -9.91 7.16 25.17
C LYS A 242 -9.73 7.13 23.65
N HIS A 243 -8.50 7.25 23.12
CA HIS A 243 -8.28 7.43 21.69
C HIS A 243 -7.72 6.19 21.01
N ASN A 244 -6.39 5.99 20.97
CA ASN A 244 -5.78 4.80 20.38
C ASN A 244 -5.18 3.87 21.45
N LEU A 245 -5.29 2.56 21.23
CA LEU A 245 -4.64 1.53 22.05
C LEU A 245 -3.86 0.57 21.16
N GLU A 246 -2.55 0.49 21.36
CA GLU A 246 -1.70 -0.56 20.77
C GLU A 246 -1.15 -1.48 21.86
N VAL A 247 -1.40 -2.79 21.72
CA VAL A 247 -0.92 -3.84 22.62
C VAL A 247 -0.19 -4.91 21.81
N THR A 248 1.12 -5.02 22.01
CA THR A 248 1.97 -5.90 21.19
C THR A 248 2.87 -6.77 22.06
N ARG A 249 2.99 -8.07 21.77
CA ARG A 249 3.90 -9.01 22.46
C ARG A 249 3.68 -9.09 23.99
N CYS A 250 2.46 -8.92 24.46
CA CYS A 250 2.10 -9.08 25.88
C CYS A 250 1.69 -10.54 26.17
N GLY A 251 2.70 -11.40 26.37
CA GLY A 251 2.55 -12.85 26.36
C GLY A 251 1.69 -13.47 27.48
N SER A 252 1.42 -12.80 28.60
CA SER A 252 0.58 -13.32 29.69
C SER A 252 -0.84 -12.75 29.71
N LEU A 253 -1.18 -11.86 28.78
CA LEU A 253 -2.46 -11.19 28.74
C LEU A 253 -3.54 -12.15 28.25
N THR A 254 -4.56 -12.41 29.08
CA THR A 254 -5.61 -13.40 28.76
C THR A 254 -6.91 -12.79 28.26
N THR A 255 -7.24 -11.57 28.70
CA THR A 255 -8.38 -10.75 28.27
C THR A 255 -8.12 -9.29 28.60
N PHE A 256 -8.86 -8.36 28.00
CA PHE A 256 -8.90 -6.97 28.40
C PHE A 256 -10.11 -6.75 29.33
N GLY A 257 -10.12 -5.66 30.08
CA GLY A 257 -11.29 -5.20 30.82
C GLY A 257 -12.45 -4.89 29.87
N ASP A 258 -13.67 -5.21 30.30
CA ASP A 258 -14.89 -5.01 29.51
C ASP A 258 -15.22 -3.53 29.27
N ASP A 259 -16.20 -3.29 28.40
CA ASP A 259 -16.75 -1.98 28.04
C ASP A 259 -15.78 -1.05 27.29
N LEU A 260 -14.70 -1.60 26.71
CA LEU A 260 -13.69 -0.86 25.94
C LEU A 260 -14.30 -0.07 24.77
N THR A 261 -14.31 1.25 24.91
CA THR A 261 -14.74 2.19 23.88
C THR A 261 -13.59 3.11 23.51
N LEU A 262 -13.16 3.07 22.26
CA LEU A 262 -12.10 3.91 21.73
C LEU A 262 -12.67 4.85 20.66
N THR A 263 -12.29 6.12 20.75
CA THR A 263 -12.63 7.09 19.69
C THR A 263 -11.76 6.91 18.45
N GLY A 264 -10.60 6.23 18.57
CA GLY A 264 -9.66 5.90 17.51
C GLY A 264 -9.49 4.39 17.32
N GLN A 265 -8.25 3.92 17.21
CA GLN A 265 -7.88 2.58 16.76
C GLN A 265 -7.54 1.63 17.92
N LEU A 266 -7.91 0.37 17.77
CA LEU A 266 -7.37 -0.73 18.57
C LEU A 266 -6.44 -1.59 17.71
N LYS A 267 -5.18 -1.74 18.13
CA LYS A 267 -4.21 -2.66 17.53
C LYS A 267 -3.73 -3.69 18.54
N VAL A 268 -3.86 -4.97 18.22
CA VAL A 268 -3.44 -6.08 19.08
C VAL A 268 -2.63 -7.10 18.28
N SER A 269 -1.38 -7.31 18.68
CA SER A 269 -0.48 -8.22 17.96
C SER A 269 0.37 -9.10 18.87
N HIS A 270 0.56 -10.37 18.49
CA HIS A 270 1.45 -11.30 19.20
C HIS A 270 1.15 -11.46 20.71
N CYS A 271 -0.12 -11.36 21.12
CA CYS A 271 -0.55 -11.61 22.50
C CYS A 271 -1.00 -13.07 22.64
N ASN A 272 -0.03 -13.98 22.70
CA ASN A 272 -0.26 -15.41 22.47
C ASN A 272 -1.00 -16.17 23.59
N ASN A 273 -1.37 -15.53 24.70
CA ASN A 273 -2.27 -16.10 25.71
C ASN A 273 -3.68 -15.46 25.70
N LEU A 274 -3.95 -14.55 24.76
CA LEU A 274 -5.22 -13.86 24.66
C LEU A 274 -6.27 -14.79 24.03
N THR A 275 -7.27 -15.20 24.81
CA THR A 275 -8.36 -16.07 24.33
C THR A 275 -9.50 -15.27 23.71
N ASN A 276 -9.71 -14.05 24.20
CA ASN A 276 -10.66 -13.07 23.70
C ASN A 276 -10.13 -11.65 23.97
N ILE A 277 -10.53 -10.65 23.18
CA ILE A 277 -10.15 -9.26 23.46
C ILE A 277 -11.01 -8.72 24.60
N VAL A 278 -12.34 -8.66 24.40
CA VAL A 278 -13.32 -8.28 25.42
C VAL A 278 -14.46 -9.30 25.42
N THR A 279 -15.23 -9.37 26.51
CA THR A 279 -16.38 -10.30 26.58
C THR A 279 -17.70 -9.62 26.21
N LYS A 280 -17.74 -8.29 26.21
CA LYS A 280 -18.89 -7.46 25.83
C LYS A 280 -18.71 -6.80 24.46
N ASP A 281 -19.38 -5.67 24.25
CA ASP A 281 -19.36 -4.91 23.01
C ASP A 281 -18.03 -4.13 22.87
N LEU A 282 -17.52 -4.06 21.65
CA LEU A 282 -16.34 -3.30 21.28
C LEU A 282 -16.72 -2.20 20.29
N THR A 283 -16.49 -0.94 20.67
CA THR A 283 -16.69 0.21 19.79
C THR A 283 -15.37 0.92 19.54
N VAL A 284 -14.98 1.03 18.27
CA VAL A 284 -13.72 1.63 17.83
C VAL A 284 -13.94 2.40 16.52
N GLU A 285 -12.99 3.26 16.14
CA GLU A 285 -12.94 3.75 14.76
C GLU A 285 -12.37 2.68 13.83
N SER A 286 -11.26 2.03 14.20
CA SER A 286 -10.64 0.93 13.45
C SER A 286 -10.11 -0.18 14.36
N LEU A 287 -10.03 -1.40 13.83
CA LEU A 287 -9.58 -2.59 14.55
C LEU A 287 -8.51 -3.34 13.77
N PHE A 288 -7.36 -3.59 14.37
CA PHE A 288 -6.27 -4.36 13.78
C PHE A 288 -5.83 -5.47 14.73
N ILE A 289 -6.04 -6.71 14.33
CA ILE A 289 -5.66 -7.90 15.09
C ILE A 289 -4.76 -8.73 14.18
N ASP A 290 -3.52 -8.97 14.59
CA ASP A 290 -2.58 -9.78 13.81
C ASP A 290 -1.78 -10.74 14.70
N GLU A 291 -1.57 -11.97 14.23
CA GLU A 291 -0.67 -12.94 14.87
C GLU A 291 -0.99 -13.25 16.34
N ASN A 292 -2.27 -13.44 16.68
CA ASN A 292 -2.69 -13.89 18.02
C ASN A 292 -3.06 -15.38 17.96
N GLU A 293 -2.10 -16.23 18.35
CA GLU A 293 -2.12 -17.65 18.02
C GLU A 293 -3.35 -18.39 18.60
N ILE A 294 -3.70 -18.14 19.86
CA ILE A 294 -4.75 -18.89 20.57
C ILE A 294 -6.10 -18.16 20.63
N LEU A 295 -6.21 -16.98 20.04
CA LEU A 295 -7.43 -16.16 20.08
C LEU A 295 -8.61 -16.95 19.52
N GLN A 296 -9.70 -17.08 20.29
CA GLN A 296 -10.88 -17.88 19.91
C GLN A 296 -12.07 -17.02 19.50
N THR A 297 -12.21 -15.84 20.09
CA THR A 297 -13.23 -14.82 19.77
C THR A 297 -12.67 -13.40 19.94
N VAL A 298 -13.34 -12.39 19.40
CA VAL A 298 -12.90 -10.98 19.57
C VAL A 298 -13.75 -10.27 20.63
N ALA A 299 -15.07 -10.22 20.42
CA ALA A 299 -16.03 -9.50 21.24
C ALA A 299 -17.43 -10.10 21.08
N LYS A 300 -18.41 -9.66 21.87
CA LYS A 300 -19.82 -10.00 21.63
C LYS A 300 -20.34 -9.34 20.36
N ASN A 301 -20.15 -8.02 20.25
CA ASN A 301 -20.49 -7.21 19.08
C ASN A 301 -19.32 -6.28 18.74
N ILE A 302 -19.12 -6.03 17.44
CA ILE A 302 -18.10 -5.10 16.95
C ILE A 302 -18.77 -3.99 16.15
N CYS A 303 -18.54 -2.76 16.58
CA CYS A 303 -18.94 -1.56 15.85
C CYS A 303 -17.69 -0.74 15.52
N ALA A 304 -17.32 -0.73 14.24
CA ALA A 304 -16.23 0.08 13.69
C ALA A 304 -16.81 1.17 12.79
N GLN A 305 -17.00 2.35 13.35
CA GLN A 305 -17.71 3.45 12.69
C GLN A 305 -16.94 4.77 12.77
N LYS A 306 -17.20 5.63 11.79
CA LYS A 306 -16.51 6.90 11.61
C LYS A 306 -16.91 7.88 12.72
N ASN A 307 -15.93 8.31 13.51
CA ASN A 307 -16.05 9.48 14.38
C ASN A 307 -15.51 10.76 13.70
N SER A 308 -14.88 10.63 12.52
CA SER A 308 -14.21 11.73 11.80
C SER A 308 -14.55 11.76 10.30
N PRO A 309 -14.77 12.95 9.68
CA PRO A 309 -15.01 13.07 8.24
C PRO A 309 -13.89 12.49 7.36
N ARG A 310 -12.65 12.48 7.88
CA ARG A 310 -11.43 12.03 7.17
C ARG A 310 -10.93 10.64 7.58
N GLY A 311 -11.50 10.06 8.62
CA GLY A 311 -11.12 8.74 9.14
C GLY A 311 -11.33 7.60 8.16
N ARG A 312 -10.62 6.47 8.33
CA ARG A 312 -11.00 5.19 7.74
C ARG A 312 -11.46 4.30 8.90
N SER A 313 -12.54 3.57 8.72
CA SER A 313 -13.08 2.68 9.74
C SER A 313 -12.83 1.24 9.34
N ASP A 314 -11.55 0.87 9.32
CA ASP A 314 -11.10 -0.38 8.76
C ASP A 314 -10.90 -1.42 9.88
N CYS A 315 -11.29 -2.66 9.60
CA CYS A 315 -11.11 -3.81 10.45
C CYS A 315 -10.23 -4.84 9.74
N THR A 316 -9.14 -5.29 10.36
CA THR A 316 -8.32 -6.39 9.86
C THR A 316 -8.09 -7.42 10.96
N VAL A 317 -8.38 -8.68 10.66
CA VAL A 317 -8.02 -9.82 11.50
C VAL A 317 -7.18 -10.78 10.68
N LYS A 318 -5.91 -10.92 11.02
CA LYS A 318 -4.94 -11.72 10.27
C LYS A 318 -4.21 -12.71 11.18
N ALA A 319 -3.87 -13.88 10.63
CA ALA A 319 -3.02 -14.87 11.27
C ALA A 319 -3.45 -15.21 12.71
N CYS A 320 -4.76 -15.40 12.91
CA CYS A 320 -5.34 -15.88 14.16
C CYS A 320 -5.86 -17.31 13.92
N PRO A 321 -4.99 -18.32 13.86
CA PRO A 321 -5.32 -19.64 13.34
C PRO A 321 -6.36 -20.38 14.18
N ASN A 322 -6.48 -20.06 15.48
CA ASN A 322 -7.45 -20.66 16.39
C ASN A 322 -8.76 -19.88 16.55
N LEU A 323 -8.95 -18.80 15.78
CA LEU A 323 -10.17 -18.01 15.83
C LEU A 323 -11.36 -18.82 15.32
N ILE A 324 -12.37 -19.01 16.17
CA ILE A 324 -13.54 -19.85 15.87
C ILE A 324 -14.69 -18.98 15.36
N THR A 325 -14.88 -17.82 15.98
CA THR A 325 -15.85 -16.78 15.64
C THR A 325 -15.24 -15.41 15.92
N LEU A 326 -15.80 -14.34 15.35
CA LEU A 326 -15.38 -12.97 15.68
C LEU A 326 -16.32 -12.32 16.70
N ALA A 327 -17.61 -12.32 16.38
CA ALA A 327 -18.68 -11.65 17.12
C ALA A 327 -20.04 -12.18 16.62
N GLU A 328 -21.14 -11.82 17.30
CA GLU A 328 -22.51 -12.08 16.85
C GLU A 328 -22.93 -11.09 15.75
N THR A 329 -22.57 -9.81 15.92
CA THR A 329 -22.83 -8.73 14.97
C THR A 329 -21.55 -7.96 14.67
N ILE A 330 -21.33 -7.65 13.39
CA ILE A 330 -20.22 -6.82 12.93
C ILE A 330 -20.74 -5.74 11.98
N ILE A 331 -20.44 -4.49 12.32
CA ILE A 331 -20.70 -3.32 11.47
C ILE A 331 -19.39 -2.59 11.25
N VAL A 332 -18.96 -2.47 10.00
CA VAL A 332 -17.69 -1.81 9.61
C VAL A 332 -17.97 -0.81 8.50
N ALA A 333 -17.74 0.48 8.75
CA ALA A 333 -17.99 1.50 7.74
C ALA A 333 -16.95 1.52 6.60
N GLY A 334 -15.73 1.04 6.85
CA GLY A 334 -14.64 0.95 5.89
C GLY A 334 -14.39 -0.45 5.34
N ILE A 335 -13.11 -0.83 5.24
CA ILE A 335 -12.66 -2.14 4.78
C ILE A 335 -12.71 -3.14 5.92
N PHE A 336 -13.20 -4.35 5.66
CA PHE A 336 -13.11 -5.46 6.59
C PHE A 336 -12.37 -6.65 5.96
N ALA A 337 -11.20 -6.99 6.49
CA ALA A 337 -10.37 -8.08 5.99
C ALA A 337 -10.14 -9.17 7.04
N ILE A 338 -10.39 -10.41 6.67
CA ILE A 338 -10.06 -11.60 7.46
C ILE A 338 -9.11 -12.47 6.65
N ARG A 339 -7.96 -12.82 7.23
CA ARG A 339 -6.88 -13.51 6.51
C ARG A 339 -6.24 -14.57 7.40
N GLU A 340 -6.01 -15.77 6.89
CA GLU A 340 -5.22 -16.80 7.57
C GLU A 340 -5.81 -17.22 8.94
N CYS A 341 -7.14 -17.20 9.08
CA CYS A 341 -7.88 -17.65 10.26
C CYS A 341 -8.40 -19.08 10.04
N SER A 342 -7.51 -20.06 10.12
CA SER A 342 -7.76 -21.43 9.65
C SER A 342 -8.91 -22.18 10.33
N LYS A 343 -9.26 -21.85 11.58
CA LYS A 343 -10.37 -22.46 12.32
C LYS A 343 -11.68 -21.67 12.27
N LEU A 344 -11.72 -20.55 11.55
CA LEU A 344 -12.93 -19.74 11.45
C LEU A 344 -13.97 -20.52 10.65
N MET A 345 -15.09 -20.89 11.29
CA MET A 345 -16.10 -21.77 10.69
C MET A 345 -17.25 -21.01 10.05
N HIS A 346 -17.63 -19.88 10.66
CA HIS A 346 -18.79 -19.10 10.24
C HIS A 346 -18.52 -17.59 10.37
N LEU A 347 -19.19 -16.81 9.52
CA LEU A 347 -19.31 -15.37 9.68
C LEU A 347 -20.47 -15.03 10.64
N PRO A 348 -20.49 -13.82 11.22
CA PRO A 348 -21.62 -13.35 12.02
C PRO A 348 -22.94 -13.38 11.25
N THR A 349 -24.05 -13.61 11.95
CA THR A 349 -25.40 -13.61 11.34
C THR A 349 -25.77 -12.26 10.77
N LYS A 350 -25.23 -11.18 11.36
CA LYS A 350 -25.36 -9.83 10.84
C LYS A 350 -23.98 -9.24 10.54
N LEU A 351 -23.70 -9.09 9.25
CA LEU A 351 -22.48 -8.51 8.71
C LEU A 351 -22.82 -7.35 7.79
N GLU A 352 -22.43 -6.14 8.17
CA GLU A 352 -22.55 -4.93 7.34
C GLU A 352 -21.16 -4.35 7.11
N VAL A 353 -20.78 -4.21 5.83
CA VAL A 353 -19.49 -3.63 5.42
C VAL A 353 -19.73 -2.53 4.39
N GLY A 354 -19.36 -1.30 4.78
CA GLY A 354 -19.50 -0.07 4.01
C GLY A 354 -18.54 0.02 2.81
N GLY A 355 -17.33 -0.51 2.98
CA GLY A 355 -16.27 -0.53 1.97
C GLY A 355 -16.06 -1.91 1.35
N MET A 356 -14.84 -2.43 1.46
CA MET A 356 -14.46 -3.73 0.90
C MET A 356 -14.47 -4.82 1.95
N PHE A 357 -15.13 -5.94 1.68
CA PHE A 357 -15.01 -7.16 2.47
C PHE A 357 -14.02 -8.13 1.81
N MET A 358 -13.01 -8.58 2.55
CA MET A 358 -12.02 -9.54 2.08
C MET A 358 -11.96 -10.75 3.01
N LEU A 359 -12.06 -11.95 2.45
CA LEU A 359 -11.86 -13.20 3.17
C LEU A 359 -10.87 -14.07 2.40
N SER A 360 -9.74 -14.39 3.02
CA SER A 360 -8.72 -15.21 2.36
C SER A 360 -8.03 -16.21 3.27
N TYR A 361 -7.68 -17.38 2.73
CA TYR A 361 -6.95 -18.43 3.45
C TYR A 361 -7.63 -18.83 4.78
N CYS A 362 -8.97 -18.88 4.79
CA CYS A 362 -9.78 -19.31 5.93
C CYS A 362 -10.38 -20.68 5.61
N ASP A 363 -9.61 -21.72 5.90
CA ASP A 363 -9.83 -23.05 5.35
C ASP A 363 -11.13 -23.74 5.82
N LYS A 364 -11.80 -23.28 6.89
CA LYS A 364 -13.02 -23.92 7.40
C LYS A 364 -14.33 -23.26 6.99
N ILE A 365 -14.27 -22.11 6.32
CA ILE A 365 -15.46 -21.44 5.80
C ILE A 365 -16.02 -22.24 4.63
N THR A 366 -17.28 -22.67 4.74
CA THR A 366 -17.99 -23.36 3.66
C THR A 366 -18.98 -22.46 2.91
N THR A 367 -19.43 -21.38 3.56
CA THR A 367 -20.30 -20.34 2.98
C THR A 367 -20.15 -19.03 3.74
N LEU A 368 -20.50 -17.89 3.12
CA LEU A 368 -20.62 -16.63 3.86
C LEU A 368 -21.86 -16.62 4.75
N GLY A 369 -22.89 -17.40 4.40
CA GLY A 369 -24.23 -17.30 4.98
C GLY A 369 -25.19 -16.57 4.04
N ASP A 370 -26.46 -16.47 4.46
CA ASP A 370 -27.54 -15.90 3.65
C ASP A 370 -27.91 -14.49 4.13
N GLY A 371 -28.41 -13.65 3.22
CA GLY A 371 -29.04 -12.36 3.56
C GLY A 371 -28.05 -11.23 3.86
N HIS A 372 -26.79 -11.36 3.48
CA HIS A 372 -25.78 -10.32 3.69
C HIS A 372 -25.89 -9.17 2.67
N HIS A 373 -25.61 -7.95 3.14
CA HIS A 373 -25.55 -6.76 2.30
C HIS A 373 -24.18 -6.10 2.41
N PHE A 374 -23.47 -6.04 1.29
CA PHE A 374 -22.19 -5.38 1.13
C PHE A 374 -22.38 -4.17 0.23
N THR A 375 -22.07 -2.96 0.69
CA THR A 375 -22.26 -1.76 -0.16
C THR A 375 -21.12 -1.57 -1.15
N GLY A 376 -19.96 -2.18 -0.91
CA GLY A 376 -18.80 -2.12 -1.81
C GLY A 376 -18.38 -3.47 -2.38
N VAL A 377 -17.07 -3.72 -2.40
CA VAL A 377 -16.45 -4.89 -3.08
C VAL A 377 -16.36 -6.07 -2.12
N VAL A 378 -16.60 -7.29 -2.63
CA VAL A 378 -16.38 -8.54 -1.92
C VAL A 378 -15.30 -9.34 -2.61
N SER A 379 -14.29 -9.79 -1.87
CA SER A 379 -13.19 -10.62 -2.39
C SER A 379 -13.00 -11.87 -1.54
N LEU A 380 -13.23 -13.03 -2.15
CA LEU A 380 -13.05 -14.36 -1.55
C LEU A 380 -11.93 -15.09 -2.28
N LYS A 381 -10.80 -15.31 -1.60
CA LYS A 381 -9.61 -15.92 -2.21
C LYS A 381 -9.11 -17.12 -1.42
N ASN A 382 -8.82 -18.22 -2.12
CA ASN A 382 -8.15 -19.39 -1.55
C ASN A 382 -8.89 -19.95 -0.32
N LEU A 383 -10.21 -20.03 -0.41
CA LEU A 383 -11.07 -20.64 0.61
C LEU A 383 -11.28 -22.10 0.24
N LYS A 384 -10.39 -22.96 0.74
CA LYS A 384 -10.30 -24.36 0.30
C LYS A 384 -11.55 -25.20 0.53
N HIS A 385 -12.44 -24.83 1.43
CA HIS A 385 -13.69 -25.57 1.69
C HIS A 385 -14.94 -24.75 1.37
N LEU A 386 -14.81 -23.56 0.75
CA LEU A 386 -15.96 -22.78 0.33
C LEU A 386 -16.72 -23.58 -0.73
N GLU A 387 -17.98 -23.92 -0.47
CA GLU A 387 -18.84 -24.67 -1.39
C GLU A 387 -19.82 -23.75 -2.12
N SER A 388 -20.24 -22.64 -1.48
CA SER A 388 -21.10 -21.60 -2.06
C SER A 388 -20.85 -20.24 -1.41
N VAL A 389 -21.08 -19.13 -2.12
CA VAL A 389 -21.06 -17.80 -1.49
C VAL A 389 -22.22 -17.66 -0.51
N GLY A 390 -23.41 -18.18 -0.84
CA GLY A 390 -24.63 -18.09 -0.04
C GLY A 390 -25.82 -17.59 -0.87
N ASN A 391 -26.94 -17.28 -0.23
CA ASN A 391 -28.17 -16.87 -0.90
C ASN A 391 -28.66 -15.49 -0.44
N ASN A 392 -29.44 -14.80 -1.29
CA ASN A 392 -30.02 -13.49 -1.00
C ASN A 392 -28.94 -12.44 -0.64
N ILE A 393 -27.86 -12.40 -1.41
CA ILE A 393 -26.71 -11.52 -1.14
C ILE A 393 -26.74 -10.33 -2.10
N ILE A 394 -26.66 -9.13 -1.54
CA ILE A 394 -26.60 -7.88 -2.31
C ILE A 394 -25.20 -7.29 -2.20
N ILE A 395 -24.57 -7.02 -3.34
CA ILE A 395 -23.23 -6.46 -3.45
C ILE A 395 -23.30 -5.18 -4.30
N GLY A 396 -23.08 -4.02 -3.68
CA GLY A 396 -23.05 -2.72 -4.35
C GLY A 396 -21.80 -2.45 -5.21
N GLY A 397 -20.90 -3.42 -5.28
CA GLY A 397 -19.68 -3.40 -6.09
C GLY A 397 -19.38 -4.74 -6.75
N ARG A 398 -18.09 -5.07 -6.88
CA ARG A 398 -17.61 -6.31 -7.50
C ARG A 398 -17.58 -7.46 -6.50
N LEU A 399 -18.04 -8.64 -6.91
CA LEU A 399 -17.72 -9.93 -6.28
C LEU A 399 -16.54 -10.56 -7.01
N THR A 400 -15.45 -10.82 -6.30
CA THR A 400 -14.27 -11.54 -6.82
C THR A 400 -14.11 -12.86 -6.10
N LEU A 401 -14.13 -13.96 -6.85
CA LEU A 401 -13.89 -15.32 -6.40
C LEU A 401 -12.61 -15.80 -7.08
N MET A 402 -11.59 -16.15 -6.31
CA MET A 402 -10.29 -16.50 -6.86
C MET A 402 -9.74 -17.74 -6.17
N GLU A 403 -9.35 -18.75 -6.95
CA GLU A 403 -8.68 -19.96 -6.47
C GLU A 403 -9.48 -20.65 -5.34
N ASN A 404 -10.80 -20.78 -5.47
CA ASN A 404 -11.64 -21.50 -4.52
C ASN A 404 -11.93 -22.90 -5.08
N PRO A 405 -11.06 -23.91 -4.83
CA PRO A 405 -11.05 -25.16 -5.59
C PRO A 405 -12.26 -26.06 -5.36
N ASN A 406 -13.01 -25.84 -4.27
CA ASN A 406 -14.19 -26.64 -3.90
C ASN A 406 -15.50 -25.85 -4.00
N LEU A 407 -15.47 -24.64 -4.57
CA LEU A 407 -16.67 -23.83 -4.81
C LEU A 407 -17.53 -24.56 -5.84
N LYS A 408 -18.69 -25.09 -5.47
CA LYS A 408 -19.58 -25.82 -6.38
C LYS A 408 -20.53 -24.90 -7.12
N THR A 409 -21.01 -23.85 -6.44
CA THR A 409 -21.91 -22.84 -7.00
C THR A 409 -21.59 -21.45 -6.47
N ILE A 410 -21.88 -20.38 -7.23
CA ILE A 410 -21.78 -19.02 -6.69
C ILE A 410 -22.89 -18.85 -5.63
N GLY A 411 -24.11 -19.26 -5.93
CA GLY A 411 -25.25 -19.20 -5.01
C GLY A 411 -26.51 -18.66 -5.70
N ASN A 412 -27.56 -18.40 -4.92
CA ASN A 412 -28.85 -17.98 -5.48
C ASN A 412 -29.26 -16.59 -5.01
N ASP A 413 -30.04 -15.89 -5.83
CA ASP A 413 -30.56 -14.55 -5.51
C ASP A 413 -29.42 -13.56 -5.20
N ILE A 414 -28.39 -13.55 -6.03
CA ILE A 414 -27.21 -12.70 -5.87
C ILE A 414 -27.30 -11.51 -6.83
N THR A 415 -27.13 -10.30 -6.30
CA THR A 415 -26.99 -9.08 -7.10
C THR A 415 -25.62 -8.47 -6.90
N ALA A 416 -24.94 -8.13 -7.99
CA ALA A 416 -23.63 -7.47 -7.95
C ALA A 416 -23.49 -6.45 -9.09
N HIS A 417 -22.57 -5.50 -8.96
CA HIS A 417 -22.16 -4.68 -10.12
C HIS A 417 -21.33 -5.52 -11.07
N ASP A 418 -20.31 -6.21 -10.56
CA ASP A 418 -19.48 -7.12 -11.35
C ASP A 418 -19.35 -8.45 -10.62
N ILE A 419 -19.23 -9.55 -11.36
CA ILE A 419 -18.86 -10.86 -10.80
C ILE A 419 -17.67 -11.37 -11.60
N VAL A 420 -16.59 -11.72 -10.90
CA VAL A 420 -15.40 -12.32 -11.51
C VAL A 420 -15.02 -13.56 -10.73
N CYS A 421 -15.02 -14.71 -11.40
CA CYS A 421 -14.66 -16.01 -10.84
C CYS A 421 -13.46 -16.56 -11.62
N ILE A 422 -12.33 -16.71 -10.95
CA ILE A 422 -11.06 -17.11 -11.57
C ILE A 422 -10.55 -18.36 -10.88
N GLU A 423 -10.25 -19.39 -11.67
CA GLU A 423 -9.64 -20.65 -11.20
C GLU A 423 -10.40 -21.29 -10.03
N CYS A 424 -11.72 -21.12 -10.00
CA CYS A 424 -12.60 -21.88 -9.11
C CYS A 424 -12.88 -23.23 -9.77
N LEU A 425 -11.88 -24.10 -9.75
CA LEU A 425 -11.86 -25.38 -10.46
C LEU A 425 -12.98 -26.34 -10.06
N GLY A 426 -13.62 -26.10 -8.90
CA GLY A 426 -14.75 -26.85 -8.38
C GLY A 426 -16.11 -26.42 -8.91
N LEU A 427 -16.21 -25.29 -9.63
CA LEU A 427 -17.48 -24.66 -9.97
C LEU A 427 -18.21 -25.53 -11.00
N GLU A 428 -19.39 -26.03 -10.64
CA GLU A 428 -20.20 -26.94 -11.47
C GLU A 428 -21.40 -26.21 -12.09
N ASP A 429 -21.96 -25.23 -11.38
CA ASP A 429 -23.07 -24.37 -11.78
C ASP A 429 -22.87 -22.94 -11.22
N VAL A 430 -23.39 -21.91 -11.87
CA VAL A 430 -23.36 -20.54 -11.34
C VAL A 430 -24.41 -20.33 -10.23
N GLY A 431 -25.58 -20.97 -10.31
CA GLY A 431 -26.69 -20.80 -9.36
C GLY A 431 -27.76 -19.76 -9.80
N ASP A 432 -28.97 -19.86 -9.25
CA ASP A 432 -30.17 -19.24 -9.81
C ASP A 432 -30.35 -17.75 -9.45
N ARG A 433 -30.99 -17.01 -10.35
CA ARG A 433 -31.42 -15.60 -10.17
C ARG A 433 -30.25 -14.68 -9.81
N ILE A 434 -29.12 -14.89 -10.49
CA ILE A 434 -27.96 -13.99 -10.43
C ILE A 434 -28.20 -12.81 -11.37
N ALA A 435 -28.04 -11.59 -10.87
CA ALA A 435 -28.15 -10.36 -11.65
C ALA A 435 -26.90 -9.48 -11.51
N VAL A 436 -26.26 -9.21 -12.65
CA VAL A 436 -24.99 -8.48 -12.74
C VAL A 436 -25.19 -7.21 -13.57
N LYS A 437 -24.95 -6.03 -12.98
CA LYS A 437 -25.21 -4.73 -13.64
C LYS A 437 -24.16 -4.32 -14.67
N ASN A 438 -22.93 -4.81 -14.51
CA ASN A 438 -21.82 -4.58 -15.42
C ASN A 438 -21.37 -5.96 -15.92
N ASN A 439 -20.14 -6.37 -15.62
CA ASN A 439 -19.51 -7.50 -16.28
C ASN A 439 -19.56 -8.77 -15.42
N PHE A 440 -19.82 -9.90 -16.06
CA PHE A 440 -19.75 -11.22 -15.43
C PHE A 440 -18.71 -12.09 -16.14
N GLY A 441 -17.59 -12.38 -15.47
CA GLY A 441 -16.53 -13.26 -15.95
C GLY A 441 -16.35 -14.53 -15.13
N LEU A 442 -16.28 -15.67 -15.81
CA LEU A 442 -15.81 -16.96 -15.33
C LEU A 442 -14.58 -17.34 -16.16
N VAL A 443 -13.45 -17.55 -15.51
CA VAL A 443 -12.17 -17.84 -16.15
C VAL A 443 -11.55 -19.09 -15.55
N GLY A 444 -11.27 -20.09 -16.39
CA GLY A 444 -10.66 -21.34 -15.93
C GLY A 444 -11.53 -22.12 -14.93
N CYS A 445 -12.85 -21.93 -14.95
CA CYS A 445 -13.79 -22.71 -14.14
C CYS A 445 -14.02 -24.06 -14.82
N THR A 446 -13.03 -24.94 -14.75
CA THR A 446 -12.93 -26.11 -15.64
C THR A 446 -13.99 -27.19 -15.42
N LYS A 447 -14.71 -27.19 -14.30
CA LYS A 447 -15.81 -28.13 -14.02
C LYS A 447 -17.19 -27.61 -14.36
N LEU A 448 -17.30 -26.36 -14.83
CA LEU A 448 -18.58 -25.73 -15.12
C LEU A 448 -19.20 -26.43 -16.32
N VAL A 449 -20.37 -27.04 -16.15
CA VAL A 449 -21.00 -27.85 -17.21
C VAL A 449 -22.07 -27.06 -17.95
N THR A 450 -22.82 -26.22 -17.25
CA THR A 450 -23.93 -25.43 -17.79
C THR A 450 -24.02 -24.07 -17.12
N ILE A 451 -24.72 -23.15 -17.78
CA ILE A 451 -25.19 -21.89 -17.21
C ILE A 451 -26.72 -21.97 -17.12
N ASN A 452 -27.32 -21.47 -16.04
CA ASN A 452 -28.78 -21.42 -15.96
C ASN A 452 -29.37 -20.25 -16.77
N ASP A 453 -30.65 -20.41 -17.09
CA ASP A 453 -31.52 -19.52 -17.83
C ASP A 453 -32.01 -18.30 -17.03
N THR A 454 -31.83 -18.29 -15.71
CA THR A 454 -32.25 -17.20 -14.83
C THR A 454 -31.21 -16.09 -14.65
N LEU A 455 -30.03 -16.25 -15.25
CA LEU A 455 -28.94 -15.28 -15.22
C LEU A 455 -29.30 -13.96 -15.94
N LYS A 456 -28.88 -12.81 -15.40
CA LYS A 456 -28.98 -11.51 -16.08
C LYS A 456 -27.64 -10.78 -16.04
N VAL A 457 -27.16 -10.31 -17.20
CA VAL A 457 -25.89 -9.58 -17.33
C VAL A 457 -26.09 -8.32 -18.18
N GLU A 458 -26.06 -7.16 -17.56
CA GLU A 458 -26.29 -5.90 -18.27
C GLU A 458 -25.05 -5.40 -19.04
N GLY A 459 -23.85 -5.87 -18.72
CA GLY A 459 -22.60 -5.60 -19.43
C GLY A 459 -22.07 -6.82 -20.18
N ASP A 460 -20.76 -7.02 -20.13
CA ASP A 460 -20.06 -8.10 -20.85
C ASP A 460 -20.18 -9.44 -20.11
N PHE A 461 -20.31 -10.54 -20.86
CA PHE A 461 -20.41 -11.90 -20.31
C PHE A 461 -19.34 -12.81 -20.88
N PHE A 462 -18.63 -13.45 -19.96
CA PHE A 462 -17.28 -13.88 -20.20
C PHE A 462 -17.08 -15.28 -19.59
N LEU A 463 -16.78 -16.29 -20.41
CA LEU A 463 -16.74 -17.72 -20.02
C LEU A 463 -15.42 -18.42 -20.39
N ASP A 464 -14.34 -17.67 -20.53
CA ASP A 464 -13.09 -18.20 -21.09
C ASP A 464 -12.49 -19.37 -20.29
N TYR A 465 -11.97 -20.36 -21.02
CA TYR A 465 -11.33 -21.56 -20.50
C TYR A 465 -12.21 -22.38 -19.53
N CYS A 466 -13.54 -22.24 -19.63
CA CYS A 466 -14.49 -23.16 -19.02
C CYS A 466 -14.58 -24.43 -19.88
N VAL A 467 -13.50 -25.22 -19.89
CA VAL A 467 -13.28 -26.29 -20.88
C VAL A 467 -14.39 -27.35 -20.91
N SER A 468 -15.01 -27.66 -19.75
CA SER A 468 -16.10 -28.66 -19.65
C SER A 468 -17.49 -28.08 -19.90
N LEU A 469 -17.61 -26.80 -20.26
CA LEU A 469 -18.89 -26.17 -20.52
C LEU A 469 -19.54 -26.80 -21.76
N ALA A 470 -20.55 -27.63 -21.55
CA ALA A 470 -21.20 -28.40 -22.60
C ALA A 470 -22.38 -27.64 -23.23
N HIS A 471 -23.09 -26.84 -22.43
CA HIS A 471 -24.32 -26.17 -22.85
C HIS A 471 -24.38 -24.73 -22.34
N LEU A 472 -24.86 -23.84 -23.21
CA LEU A 472 -25.35 -22.51 -22.85
C LEU A 472 -26.88 -22.58 -22.63
N PRO A 473 -27.51 -21.58 -22.00
CA PRO A 473 -28.95 -21.59 -21.75
C PRO A 473 -29.73 -21.69 -23.07
N ASP A 474 -30.81 -22.47 -23.07
CA ASP A 474 -31.68 -22.60 -24.25
C ASP A 474 -32.49 -21.31 -24.49
N GLU A 475 -32.94 -20.67 -23.42
CA GLU A 475 -33.66 -19.41 -23.48
C GLU A 475 -32.71 -18.20 -23.50
N LYS A 476 -33.11 -17.16 -24.25
CA LYS A 476 -32.38 -15.89 -24.28
C LYS A 476 -32.47 -15.23 -22.91
N PHE A 477 -31.32 -14.90 -22.35
CA PHE A 477 -31.23 -14.02 -21.19
C PHE A 477 -30.77 -12.62 -21.57
N GLU A 478 -30.87 -11.71 -20.60
CA GLU A 478 -30.46 -10.32 -20.78
C GLU A 478 -28.93 -10.21 -20.83
N LEU A 479 -28.38 -9.85 -22.00
CA LEU A 479 -26.97 -9.60 -22.23
C LEU A 479 -26.75 -8.23 -22.90
N GLY A 480 -26.11 -7.28 -22.23
CA GLY A 480 -25.93 -5.93 -22.77
C GLY A 480 -24.62 -5.66 -23.52
N GLY A 481 -23.57 -6.44 -23.29
CA GLY A 481 -22.21 -6.22 -23.81
C GLY A 481 -21.65 -7.37 -24.66
N ASP A 482 -20.34 -7.54 -24.66
CA ASP A 482 -19.67 -8.61 -25.42
C ASP A 482 -19.94 -9.99 -24.83
N LEU A 483 -19.80 -11.02 -25.67
CA LEU A 483 -19.85 -12.42 -25.26
C LEU A 483 -18.52 -13.07 -25.62
N SER A 484 -17.88 -13.76 -24.67
CA SER A 484 -16.70 -14.56 -25.00
C SER A 484 -16.78 -15.98 -24.45
N LEU A 485 -16.45 -16.91 -25.35
CA LEU A 485 -16.50 -18.37 -25.18
C LEU A 485 -15.13 -18.99 -25.50
N VAL A 486 -14.04 -18.22 -25.37
CA VAL A 486 -12.70 -18.67 -25.77
C VAL A 486 -12.30 -19.88 -24.91
N GLY A 487 -11.81 -20.96 -25.52
CA GLY A 487 -11.39 -22.16 -24.78
C GLY A 487 -12.54 -23.00 -24.18
N CYS A 488 -13.80 -22.74 -24.55
CA CYS A 488 -14.93 -23.61 -24.23
C CYS A 488 -14.97 -24.80 -25.22
N ASP A 489 -14.07 -25.76 -25.02
CA ASP A 489 -13.77 -26.80 -26.01
C ASP A 489 -14.80 -27.95 -26.05
N ASP A 490 -15.57 -28.18 -24.98
CA ASP A 490 -16.64 -29.20 -24.94
C ASP A 490 -18.04 -28.70 -25.33
N LEU A 491 -18.19 -27.40 -25.64
CA LEU A 491 -19.48 -26.83 -26.03
C LEU A 491 -20.06 -27.57 -27.25
N THR A 492 -21.29 -28.08 -27.14
CA THR A 492 -21.86 -28.95 -28.18
C THR A 492 -22.76 -28.22 -29.18
N ASN A 493 -23.23 -27.02 -28.83
CA ASN A 493 -24.10 -26.20 -29.68
C ASN A 493 -23.95 -24.70 -29.37
N ILE A 494 -24.28 -23.84 -30.35
CA ILE A 494 -24.48 -22.40 -30.18
C ILE A 494 -25.99 -22.12 -30.27
N PRO A 495 -26.66 -21.68 -29.18
CA PRO A 495 -28.08 -21.37 -29.19
C PRO A 495 -28.46 -20.28 -30.21
N ASP A 496 -29.66 -20.34 -30.76
CA ASP A 496 -30.13 -19.39 -31.78
C ASP A 496 -30.22 -17.95 -31.24
N TRP A 497 -30.45 -17.77 -29.94
CA TRP A 497 -30.53 -16.43 -29.37
C TRP A 497 -29.23 -15.64 -29.52
N ILE A 498 -28.07 -16.30 -29.60
CA ILE A 498 -26.77 -15.64 -29.86
C ILE A 498 -26.81 -14.89 -31.20
N LYS A 499 -27.49 -15.45 -32.21
CA LYS A 499 -27.66 -14.83 -33.53
C LYS A 499 -28.58 -13.61 -33.51
N THR A 500 -29.34 -13.43 -32.42
CA THR A 500 -30.38 -12.40 -32.26
C THR A 500 -30.03 -11.32 -31.24
N LEU A 501 -28.78 -11.27 -30.77
CA LEU A 501 -28.35 -10.31 -29.74
C LEU A 501 -28.31 -8.86 -30.24
N GLY A 502 -27.92 -8.64 -31.49
CA GLY A 502 -27.73 -7.30 -32.07
C GLY A 502 -26.59 -6.50 -31.40
N ALA A 503 -26.61 -5.18 -31.59
CA ALA A 503 -25.65 -4.25 -31.01
C ALA A 503 -25.62 -4.30 -29.47
N LYS A 504 -24.56 -3.76 -28.87
CA LYS A 504 -24.47 -3.55 -27.42
C LYS A 504 -25.59 -2.59 -26.97
N LYS A 505 -25.95 -2.64 -25.68
CA LYS A 505 -26.85 -1.62 -25.07
C LYS A 505 -26.30 -0.20 -25.22
N SER A 506 -24.98 -0.02 -25.33
CA SER A 506 -24.33 1.27 -25.60
C SER A 506 -24.55 1.79 -27.03
N GLY A 507 -25.00 0.95 -27.96
CA GLY A 507 -25.09 1.25 -29.40
C GLY A 507 -23.87 0.80 -30.20
N ASP A 508 -22.79 0.37 -29.55
CA ASP A 508 -21.60 -0.13 -30.22
C ASP A 508 -21.80 -1.51 -30.85
N THR A 509 -20.91 -1.87 -31.77
CA THR A 509 -20.88 -3.23 -32.34
C THR A 509 -20.54 -4.24 -31.24
N ARG A 510 -21.37 -5.27 -31.08
CA ARG A 510 -21.14 -6.37 -30.15
C ARG A 510 -20.12 -7.35 -30.72
N CYS A 511 -19.10 -7.68 -29.95
CA CYS A 511 -18.15 -8.74 -30.27
C CYS A 511 -18.58 -10.05 -29.61
N VAL A 512 -18.61 -11.12 -30.40
CA VAL A 512 -18.81 -12.49 -29.93
C VAL A 512 -17.57 -13.32 -30.26
N TYR A 513 -16.82 -13.68 -29.23
CA TYR A 513 -15.60 -14.46 -29.35
C TYR A 513 -15.92 -15.95 -29.25
N LEU A 514 -15.73 -16.67 -30.36
CA LEU A 514 -16.10 -18.08 -30.51
C LEU A 514 -14.92 -18.99 -30.13
N PRO A 515 -15.17 -20.22 -29.64
CA PRO A 515 -14.10 -21.17 -29.32
C PRO A 515 -13.26 -21.50 -30.57
N TYR A 516 -11.94 -21.49 -30.42
CA TYR A 516 -11.02 -21.75 -31.55
C TYR A 516 -10.87 -23.24 -31.86
N ASN A 517 -10.63 -24.07 -30.83
CA ASN A 517 -10.30 -25.49 -30.96
C ASN A 517 -11.52 -26.43 -30.89
N ASN A 518 -12.72 -25.90 -30.74
CA ASN A 518 -13.91 -26.72 -30.56
C ASN A 518 -14.36 -27.36 -31.89
N THR A 519 -14.09 -28.66 -32.05
CA THR A 519 -14.45 -29.42 -33.25
C THR A 519 -15.93 -29.81 -33.31
N ARG A 520 -16.68 -29.73 -32.20
CA ARG A 520 -18.09 -30.15 -32.13
C ARG A 520 -19.02 -29.14 -32.79
N ILE A 521 -18.71 -27.85 -32.67
CA ILE A 521 -19.49 -26.75 -33.26
C ILE A 521 -18.80 -26.11 -34.48
N SER A 522 -17.73 -26.70 -35.02
CA SER A 522 -16.89 -26.07 -36.05
C SER A 522 -17.69 -25.60 -37.28
N THR A 523 -18.68 -26.37 -37.73
CA THR A 523 -19.54 -26.01 -38.86
C THR A 523 -20.36 -24.74 -38.58
N VAL A 524 -20.97 -24.65 -37.39
CA VAL A 524 -21.75 -23.48 -36.97
C VAL A 524 -20.83 -22.28 -36.76
N THR A 525 -19.66 -22.48 -36.17
CA THR A 525 -18.64 -21.44 -36.00
C THR A 525 -18.22 -20.85 -37.35
N GLU A 526 -17.94 -21.69 -38.36
CA GLU A 526 -17.61 -21.24 -39.72
C GLU A 526 -18.75 -20.46 -40.38
N GLU A 527 -20.00 -20.88 -40.16
CA GLU A 527 -21.18 -20.18 -40.65
C GLU A 527 -21.29 -18.78 -40.02
N LEU A 528 -21.16 -18.68 -38.69
CA LEU A 528 -21.23 -17.40 -37.97
C LEU A 528 -20.12 -16.44 -38.36
N LEU A 529 -18.91 -16.93 -38.65
CA LEU A 529 -17.79 -16.10 -39.09
C LEU A 529 -17.98 -15.52 -40.50
N ARG A 530 -18.78 -16.18 -41.35
CA ARG A 530 -19.07 -15.72 -42.72
C ARG A 530 -20.29 -14.83 -42.82
N ASN A 531 -21.26 -15.01 -41.91
CA ASN A 531 -22.52 -14.29 -41.93
C ASN A 531 -22.38 -12.91 -41.25
N GLU A 532 -22.75 -11.86 -41.97
CA GLU A 532 -22.90 -10.53 -41.37
C GLU A 532 -24.21 -10.46 -40.59
N VAL A 533 -24.11 -10.25 -39.28
CA VAL A 533 -25.27 -10.00 -38.42
C VAL A 533 -25.24 -8.52 -38.02
N PRO A 534 -26.30 -7.73 -38.35
CA PRO A 534 -26.31 -6.30 -38.06
C PRO A 534 -26.02 -5.97 -36.59
N GLY A 535 -25.07 -5.06 -36.37
CA GLY A 535 -24.64 -4.64 -35.03
C GLY A 535 -23.76 -5.64 -34.29
N MET A 536 -23.37 -6.77 -34.92
CA MET A 536 -22.56 -7.81 -34.30
C MET A 536 -21.34 -8.16 -35.15
N LYS A 537 -20.29 -8.63 -34.48
CA LYS A 537 -19.08 -9.18 -35.09
C LYS A 537 -18.71 -10.48 -34.40
N PHE A 538 -18.68 -11.58 -35.16
CA PHE A 538 -18.15 -12.86 -34.70
C PHE A 538 -16.65 -12.89 -34.93
N ILE A 539 -15.90 -13.30 -33.91
CA ILE A 539 -14.44 -13.31 -33.92
C ILE A 539 -13.98 -14.69 -33.52
N ARG A 540 -13.16 -15.30 -34.39
CA ARG A 540 -12.38 -16.48 -34.01
C ARG A 540 -11.10 -15.98 -33.36
N HIS A 541 -11.03 -16.06 -32.04
CA HIS A 541 -9.83 -15.70 -31.30
C HIS A 541 -9.01 -16.96 -31.05
N GLN A 542 -7.89 -17.09 -31.77
CA GLN A 542 -6.90 -18.13 -31.50
C GLN A 542 -6.18 -17.73 -30.21
N PRO A 543 -6.09 -18.61 -29.19
CA PRO A 543 -5.12 -18.41 -28.13
C PRO A 543 -3.75 -18.46 -28.82
N THR A 544 -3.17 -17.31 -29.15
CA THR A 544 -1.79 -17.28 -29.57
C THR A 544 -0.97 -17.66 -28.34
N THR A 545 0.07 -18.47 -28.50
CA THR A 545 1.02 -18.72 -27.41
C THR A 545 1.69 -17.38 -27.08
N GLY A 546 1.10 -16.61 -26.16
CA GLY A 546 1.47 -15.23 -25.86
C GLY A 546 0.28 -14.27 -25.67
N GLU A 547 -0.92 -14.58 -26.17
CA GLU A 547 -2.16 -13.88 -25.79
C GLU A 547 -2.91 -14.78 -24.79
N GLU A 548 -2.66 -14.52 -23.51
CA GLU A 548 -3.54 -14.97 -22.43
C GLU A 548 -4.98 -14.53 -22.73
N ALA A 549 -5.94 -15.29 -22.22
CA ALA A 549 -7.37 -14.99 -22.18
C ALA A 549 -7.71 -13.52 -22.46
N LEU A 550 -8.59 -13.28 -23.41
CA LEU A 550 -9.10 -11.96 -23.73
C LEU A 550 -10.06 -11.50 -22.62
N TYR A 551 -9.56 -11.44 -21.37
CA TYR A 551 -10.19 -10.71 -20.28
C TYR A 551 -9.22 -9.82 -19.53
N PRO A 552 -9.70 -8.65 -19.12
CA PRO A 552 -9.12 -7.93 -18.01
C PRO A 552 -9.39 -8.78 -16.75
N ILE A 553 -8.43 -9.66 -16.40
CA ILE A 553 -8.09 -9.80 -14.97
C ILE A 553 -7.95 -8.35 -14.51
N SER A 554 -8.64 -7.95 -13.45
CA SER A 554 -8.45 -6.59 -12.94
C SER A 554 -7.00 -6.42 -12.49
N SER A 555 -6.13 -6.07 -13.44
CA SER A 555 -5.02 -5.18 -13.20
C SER A 555 -5.61 -3.96 -12.54
N TYR A 556 -4.90 -3.42 -11.56
CA TYR A 556 -5.14 -2.02 -11.27
C TYR A 556 -4.94 -1.26 -12.58
N THR A 557 -5.99 -0.62 -13.08
CA THR A 557 -5.89 0.30 -14.22
C THR A 557 -5.53 1.66 -13.65
N PHE A 558 -4.39 2.21 -14.07
CA PHE A 558 -3.97 3.54 -13.67
C PHE A 558 -4.36 4.52 -14.78
N GLY A 559 -5.21 5.49 -14.46
CA GLY A 559 -5.59 6.54 -15.41
C GLY A 559 -4.43 7.50 -15.71
N THR A 560 -3.41 7.56 -14.85
CA THR A 560 -2.23 8.41 -15.03
C THR A 560 -0.97 7.80 -14.41
N PHE A 561 0.21 8.24 -14.87
CA PHE A 561 1.49 7.89 -14.23
C PHE A 561 1.52 8.29 -12.74
N ALA A 562 0.91 9.43 -12.38
CA ALA A 562 0.87 9.90 -11.00
C ALA A 562 0.14 8.92 -10.07
N GLU A 563 -0.93 8.31 -10.57
CA GLU A 563 -1.70 7.28 -9.87
C GLU A 563 -0.87 6.00 -9.71
N ALA A 564 -0.25 5.53 -10.79
CA ALA A 564 0.61 4.34 -10.78
C ALA A 564 1.80 4.49 -9.83
N PHE A 565 2.50 5.63 -9.89
CA PHE A 565 3.64 5.95 -9.04
C PHE A 565 3.25 5.97 -7.56
N THR A 566 2.14 6.63 -7.23
CA THR A 566 1.65 6.74 -5.85
C THR A 566 1.27 5.36 -5.30
N PHE A 567 0.61 4.54 -6.11
CA PHE A 567 0.25 3.18 -5.76
C PHE A 567 1.47 2.32 -5.40
N TRP A 568 2.46 2.23 -6.29
CA TRP A 568 3.66 1.43 -6.08
C TRP A 568 4.52 1.98 -4.93
N LYS A 569 4.59 3.30 -4.77
CA LYS A 569 5.32 3.94 -3.66
C LYS A 569 4.71 3.62 -2.29
N ASN A 570 3.38 3.66 -2.19
CA ASN A 570 2.67 3.32 -0.95
C ASN A 570 2.82 1.84 -0.59
N LEU A 571 2.85 0.94 -1.58
CA LEU A 571 3.09 -0.48 -1.35
C LEU A 571 4.52 -0.76 -0.88
N ALA A 572 5.51 -0.06 -1.41
CA ALA A 572 6.91 -0.19 -0.99
C ALA A 572 7.15 0.36 0.42
N SER A 573 6.41 1.39 0.83
CA SER A 573 6.59 2.06 2.12
C SER A 573 5.25 2.58 2.66
N PRO A 574 4.46 1.74 3.35
CA PRO A 574 3.10 2.08 3.81
C PRO A 574 3.04 3.18 4.90
N SER A 575 4.18 3.64 5.42
CA SER A 575 4.31 4.41 6.66
C SER A 575 4.69 5.89 6.46
N GLN A 576 4.40 6.50 5.31
CA GLN A 576 4.56 7.95 5.15
C GLN A 576 3.28 8.64 4.65
N ALA A 577 3.11 9.89 5.09
CA ALA A 577 2.05 10.81 4.69
C ALA A 577 1.89 10.88 3.16
N SER A 578 0.73 11.37 2.72
CA SER A 578 0.38 11.64 1.30
C SER A 578 1.61 11.99 0.46
N VAL A 579 1.86 11.26 -0.64
CA VAL A 579 2.97 11.52 -1.57
C VAL A 579 2.83 12.96 -2.10
N THR A 580 3.59 13.90 -1.54
CA THR A 580 3.47 15.34 -1.86
C THR A 580 4.29 15.76 -3.07
N ASN A 581 5.17 14.88 -3.57
CA ASN A 581 6.10 15.19 -4.66
C ASN A 581 6.13 14.04 -5.68
N ILE A 582 5.14 14.02 -6.57
CA ILE A 582 5.06 13.05 -7.67
C ILE A 582 5.94 13.56 -8.83
N PRO A 583 6.96 12.80 -9.27
CA PRO A 583 7.79 13.22 -10.39
C PRO A 583 6.97 13.27 -11.69
N ILE A 584 7.21 14.30 -12.50
CA ILE A 584 6.67 14.39 -13.87
C ILE A 584 7.63 13.62 -14.78
N PRO A 585 7.19 12.57 -15.49
CA PRO A 585 8.05 11.84 -16.42
C PRO A 585 8.43 12.71 -17.62
N ASP A 586 9.72 12.73 -17.96
CA ASP A 586 10.21 13.27 -19.23
C ASP A 586 10.16 12.16 -20.28
N LEU A 587 8.94 11.83 -20.72
CA LEU A 587 8.61 10.74 -21.66
C LEU A 587 7.63 11.25 -22.73
N GLN A 588 7.71 10.68 -23.94
CA GLN A 588 6.68 10.90 -24.97
C GLN A 588 5.34 10.29 -24.53
N PRO A 589 4.19 10.77 -25.08
CA PRO A 589 2.87 10.28 -24.68
C PRO A 589 2.70 8.76 -24.82
N ASN A 590 3.27 8.14 -25.86
CA ASN A 590 3.25 6.68 -26.05
C ASN A 590 4.14 5.96 -25.04
N GLU A 591 5.35 6.44 -24.78
CA GLU A 591 6.28 5.86 -23.80
C GLU A 591 5.71 5.93 -22.37
N SER A 592 5.00 7.02 -22.06
CA SER A 592 4.28 7.20 -20.79
C SER A 592 3.12 6.21 -20.65
N ALA A 593 2.34 5.98 -21.73
CA ALA A 593 1.27 5.00 -21.75
C ALA A 593 1.82 3.57 -21.60
N ASP A 594 2.92 3.25 -22.24
CA ASP A 594 3.60 1.95 -22.17
C ASP A 594 4.19 1.69 -20.78
N LEU A 595 4.77 2.71 -20.14
CA LEU A 595 5.22 2.61 -18.75
C LEU A 595 4.04 2.39 -17.79
N ILE A 596 2.91 3.09 -17.99
CA ILE A 596 1.69 2.85 -17.21
C ILE A 596 1.26 1.40 -17.37
N LYS A 597 1.12 0.91 -18.61
CA LYS A 597 0.75 -0.48 -18.91
C LYS A 597 1.71 -1.49 -18.27
N PHE A 598 3.03 -1.25 -18.29
CA PHE A 598 4.00 -2.09 -17.60
C PHE A 598 3.73 -2.17 -16.09
N LEU A 599 3.47 -1.04 -15.44
CA LEU A 599 3.13 -0.96 -14.02
C LEU A 599 1.80 -1.62 -13.69
N GLU A 600 0.83 -1.59 -14.60
CA GLU A 600 -0.45 -2.31 -14.47
C GLU A 600 -0.23 -3.82 -14.54
N LEU A 601 0.53 -4.29 -15.53
CA LEU A 601 0.83 -5.72 -15.72
C LEU A 601 1.64 -6.30 -14.55
N LEU A 602 2.50 -5.52 -13.91
CA LEU A 602 3.18 -5.96 -12.69
C LEU A 602 2.19 -6.32 -11.56
N THR A 603 0.99 -5.76 -11.54
CA THR A 603 -0.07 -6.12 -10.56
C THR A 603 -0.76 -7.45 -10.86
N THR A 604 -0.48 -8.06 -12.01
CA THR A 604 -1.00 -9.40 -12.36
C THR A 604 0.02 -10.51 -12.10
N THR A 605 1.25 -10.16 -11.70
CA THR A 605 2.33 -11.12 -11.38
C THR A 605 2.09 -11.84 -10.05
N GLU A 606 2.63 -13.06 -9.91
CA GLU A 606 2.57 -13.80 -8.63
C GLU A 606 3.31 -13.10 -7.50
N ASP A 607 4.44 -12.46 -7.80
CA ASP A 607 5.15 -11.64 -6.83
C ASP A 607 4.26 -10.54 -6.23
N TYR A 608 3.32 -10.01 -7.02
CA TYR A 608 2.31 -9.09 -6.53
C TYR A 608 1.17 -9.81 -5.81
N LYS A 609 0.68 -10.94 -6.32
CA LYS A 609 -0.43 -11.68 -5.70
C LYS A 609 -0.04 -12.24 -4.34
N ASP A 610 1.20 -12.72 -4.15
CA ASP A 610 1.74 -13.16 -2.88
C ASP A 610 2.06 -11.98 -1.95
N LYS A 611 1.56 -12.05 -0.71
CA LYS A 611 1.70 -10.97 0.27
C LYS A 611 3.13 -10.82 0.77
N THR A 612 3.92 -11.90 0.79
CA THR A 612 5.28 -11.87 1.35
C THR A 612 6.27 -11.24 0.37
N SER A 613 6.06 -11.44 -0.93
CA SER A 613 6.84 -10.83 -2.01
C SER A 613 6.32 -9.45 -2.45
N ARG A 614 5.02 -9.13 -2.29
CA ARG A 614 4.42 -7.89 -2.83
C ARG A 614 5.13 -6.62 -2.43
N LYS A 615 5.49 -6.50 -1.15
CA LYS A 615 6.22 -5.32 -0.65
C LYS A 615 7.58 -5.21 -1.34
N PHE A 616 8.29 -6.33 -1.44
CA PHE A 616 9.59 -6.41 -2.09
C PHE A 616 9.48 -6.07 -3.58
N LEU A 617 8.49 -6.61 -4.28
CA LEU A 617 8.18 -6.23 -5.67
C LEU A 617 7.96 -4.73 -5.79
N ALA A 618 7.18 -4.12 -4.89
CA ALA A 618 6.95 -2.69 -4.92
C ALA A 618 8.23 -1.87 -4.66
N GLU A 619 9.10 -2.31 -3.75
CA GLU A 619 10.42 -1.71 -3.53
C GLU A 619 11.27 -1.75 -4.81
N ARG A 620 11.29 -2.91 -5.50
CA ARG A 620 11.97 -3.10 -6.79
C ARG A 620 11.46 -2.13 -7.87
N VAL A 621 10.14 -2.06 -8.04
CA VAL A 621 9.48 -1.14 -8.99
C VAL A 621 9.83 0.31 -8.67
N VAL A 622 9.76 0.72 -7.41
CA VAL A 622 10.09 2.09 -6.98
C VAL A 622 11.57 2.42 -7.21
N ASN A 623 12.47 1.45 -7.10
CA ASN A 623 13.90 1.65 -7.32
C ASN A 623 14.24 1.87 -8.80
N ILE A 624 13.53 1.23 -9.75
CA ILE A 624 13.80 1.39 -11.18
C ILE A 624 13.17 2.66 -11.78
N LEU A 625 12.04 3.13 -11.23
CA LEU A 625 11.26 4.22 -11.81
C LEU A 625 12.05 5.52 -12.05
N PRO A 626 12.91 6.01 -11.14
CA PRO A 626 13.70 7.22 -11.36
C PRO A 626 14.60 7.21 -12.60
N LEU A 627 15.00 6.03 -13.07
CA LEU A 627 15.89 5.86 -14.22
C LEU A 627 15.15 5.91 -15.55
N ILE A 628 13.86 5.54 -15.53
CA ILE A 628 12.98 5.52 -16.69
C ILE A 628 12.37 6.91 -16.90
N ILE A 629 11.99 7.59 -15.82
CA ILE A 629 11.21 8.84 -15.90
C ILE A 629 12.05 10.11 -16.01
N LYS A 630 13.37 10.02 -15.73
CA LYS A 630 14.30 11.14 -15.86
C LYS A 630 15.13 10.99 -17.11
N LYS A 631 15.23 12.08 -17.88
CA LYS A 631 16.12 12.13 -19.03
C LYS A 631 17.57 11.94 -18.61
N SER A 632 18.14 10.86 -19.11
CA SER A 632 19.53 10.47 -18.88
C SER A 632 20.03 9.68 -20.10
N GLU A 633 21.34 9.55 -20.24
CA GLU A 633 21.96 8.75 -21.31
C GLU A 633 21.53 7.26 -21.28
N TYR A 634 20.98 6.79 -20.16
CA TYR A 634 20.49 5.42 -19.99
C TYR A 634 18.99 5.28 -20.24
N GLN A 635 18.23 6.38 -20.31
CA GLN A 635 16.76 6.34 -20.35
C GLN A 635 16.26 5.51 -21.54
N GLU A 636 16.82 5.72 -22.72
CA GLU A 636 16.46 4.99 -23.95
C GLU A 636 16.77 3.50 -23.85
N HIS A 637 17.90 3.13 -23.24
CA HIS A 637 18.27 1.73 -23.03
C HIS A 637 17.26 1.02 -22.10
N PHE A 638 16.88 1.67 -21.00
CA PHE A 638 15.90 1.13 -20.05
C PHE A 638 14.50 1.05 -20.68
N LEU A 639 14.11 2.05 -21.48
CA LEU A 639 12.86 2.01 -22.24
C LEU A 639 12.84 0.85 -23.25
N ASN A 640 13.94 0.60 -23.97
CA ASN A 640 14.06 -0.53 -24.89
C ASN A 640 13.93 -1.88 -24.19
N ILE A 641 14.52 -2.05 -23.00
CA ILE A 641 14.33 -3.26 -22.18
C ILE A 641 12.85 -3.41 -21.81
N LEU A 642 12.22 -2.34 -21.31
CA LEU A 642 10.81 -2.34 -20.93
C LEU A 642 9.90 -2.71 -22.11
N PHE A 643 10.12 -2.10 -23.28
CA PHE A 643 9.30 -2.32 -24.48
C PHE A 643 9.44 -3.72 -25.07
N SER A 644 10.61 -4.35 -24.94
CA SER A 644 10.90 -5.65 -25.55
C SER A 644 10.00 -6.77 -25.03
N TYR A 645 9.41 -6.64 -23.84
CA TYR A 645 8.58 -7.67 -23.20
C TYR A 645 7.15 -7.23 -22.86
N LEU A 646 6.78 -5.98 -23.15
CA LEU A 646 5.44 -5.44 -22.88
C LEU A 646 4.29 -6.18 -23.59
N ASN A 647 4.61 -6.89 -24.69
CA ASN A 647 3.67 -7.67 -25.47
C ASN A 647 3.95 -9.19 -25.36
N SER A 648 4.68 -9.62 -24.33
CA SER A 648 4.98 -11.04 -24.05
C SER A 648 4.20 -11.53 -22.83
N CYS A 649 4.21 -12.84 -22.55
CA CYS A 649 3.54 -13.48 -21.40
C CYS A 649 3.85 -12.80 -20.05
N ILE A 650 3.05 -13.06 -18.99
CA ILE A 650 3.29 -12.54 -17.62
C ILE A 650 4.73 -12.80 -17.13
N ASP A 651 5.32 -13.94 -17.50
CA ASP A 651 6.71 -14.26 -17.17
C ASP A 651 7.73 -13.34 -17.86
N GLY A 652 7.38 -12.76 -19.01
CA GLY A 652 8.16 -11.73 -19.68
C GLY A 652 8.16 -10.38 -18.96
N ILE A 653 7.11 -10.04 -18.20
CA ILE A 653 7.06 -8.83 -17.36
C ILE A 653 7.99 -8.97 -16.15
N ASN A 654 8.00 -10.13 -15.50
CA ASN A 654 8.98 -10.44 -14.45
C ASN A 654 10.42 -10.45 -14.98
N PHE A 655 10.62 -11.01 -16.18
CA PHE A 655 11.92 -10.99 -16.85
C PHE A 655 12.40 -9.57 -17.15
N SER A 656 11.52 -8.71 -17.70
CA SER A 656 11.78 -7.29 -17.91
C SER A 656 12.26 -6.58 -16.64
N LEU A 657 11.58 -6.81 -15.52
CA LEU A 657 11.96 -6.19 -14.25
C LEU A 657 13.35 -6.66 -13.79
N ASN A 658 13.69 -7.94 -13.95
CA ASN A 658 15.01 -8.49 -13.62
C ASN A 658 16.12 -7.90 -14.51
N GLU A 659 15.86 -7.71 -15.80
CA GLU A 659 16.82 -7.09 -16.74
C GLU A 659 17.06 -5.61 -16.39
N LEU A 660 16.00 -4.87 -16.04
CA LEU A 660 16.11 -3.47 -15.59
C LEU A 660 16.94 -3.34 -14.30
N GLU A 661 16.76 -4.26 -13.35
CA GLU A 661 17.56 -4.27 -12.11
C GLU A 661 19.01 -4.66 -12.36
N THR A 662 19.25 -5.59 -13.28
CA THR A 662 20.61 -5.97 -13.69
C THR A 662 21.32 -4.79 -14.33
N ALA A 663 20.65 -4.07 -15.24
CA ALA A 663 21.17 -2.86 -15.86
C ALA A 663 21.48 -1.76 -14.83
N LEU A 664 20.62 -1.60 -13.81
CA LEU A 664 20.86 -0.67 -12.70
C LEU A 664 22.11 -1.05 -11.89
N LEU A 665 22.26 -2.33 -11.53
CA LEU A 665 23.41 -2.79 -10.76
C LEU A 665 24.73 -2.58 -11.51
N ILE A 666 24.75 -2.83 -12.82
CA ILE A 666 25.91 -2.56 -13.68
C ILE A 666 26.27 -1.07 -13.63
N LYS A 667 25.28 -0.20 -13.82
CA LYS A 667 25.46 1.25 -13.82
C LYS A 667 26.00 1.76 -12.47
N ASP A 668 25.45 1.30 -11.35
CA ASP A 668 25.88 1.72 -10.02
C ASP A 668 27.31 1.25 -9.73
N ALA A 669 27.65 0.01 -10.09
CA ALA A 669 29.00 -0.53 -9.92
C ALA A 669 30.02 0.19 -10.82
N GLU A 670 29.66 0.52 -12.06
CA GLU A 670 30.49 1.29 -12.98
C GLU A 670 30.76 2.70 -12.44
N ALA A 671 29.70 3.42 -12.08
CA ALA A 671 29.81 4.78 -11.54
C ALA A 671 30.62 4.80 -10.23
N GLN A 672 30.44 3.81 -9.36
CA GLN A 672 31.22 3.66 -8.13
C GLN A 672 32.69 3.36 -8.44
N ALA A 673 32.98 2.47 -9.39
CA ALA A 673 34.34 2.13 -9.78
C ALA A 673 35.09 3.35 -10.33
N ILE A 674 34.46 4.12 -11.22
CA ILE A 674 35.01 5.36 -11.77
C ILE A 674 35.24 6.40 -10.67
N LYS A 675 34.24 6.64 -9.81
CA LYS A 675 34.32 7.66 -8.75
C LYS A 675 35.36 7.35 -7.68
N SER A 676 35.49 6.08 -7.29
CA SER A 676 36.39 5.65 -6.21
C SER A 676 37.74 5.15 -6.69
N ASN A 677 37.92 5.04 -8.01
CA ASN A 677 39.04 4.36 -8.66
C ASN A 677 39.30 2.95 -8.09
N ASN A 678 38.23 2.22 -7.77
CA ASN A 678 38.29 0.87 -7.22
C ASN A 678 37.33 -0.07 -7.97
N PRO A 679 37.85 -1.05 -8.73
CA PRO A 679 37.02 -1.90 -9.58
C PRO A 679 36.37 -3.09 -8.86
N SER A 680 36.55 -3.25 -7.54
CA SER A 680 36.15 -4.48 -6.84
C SER A 680 34.66 -4.82 -7.01
N ALA A 681 33.78 -3.83 -6.82
CA ALA A 681 32.34 -4.00 -7.02
C ALA A 681 31.99 -4.29 -8.49
N LEU A 682 32.68 -3.63 -9.43
CA LEU A 682 32.48 -3.84 -10.86
C LEU A 682 32.93 -5.24 -11.32
N LYS A 683 34.04 -5.77 -10.77
CA LYS A 683 34.47 -7.16 -11.00
C LYS A 683 33.45 -8.16 -10.45
N GLU A 684 32.91 -7.92 -9.26
CA GLU A 684 31.89 -8.79 -8.66
C GLU A 684 30.62 -8.83 -9.53
N VAL A 685 30.16 -7.67 -10.02
CA VAL A 685 29.02 -7.60 -10.95
C VAL A 685 29.36 -8.30 -12.26
N GLY A 686 30.56 -8.09 -12.82
CA GLY A 686 31.02 -8.78 -14.02
C GLY A 686 30.96 -10.31 -13.90
N MET A 687 31.34 -10.87 -12.75
CA MET A 687 31.22 -12.31 -12.48
C MET A 687 29.75 -12.76 -12.53
N LYS A 688 28.84 -12.00 -11.89
CA LYS A 688 27.40 -12.31 -11.89
C LYS A 688 26.81 -12.27 -13.31
N ILE A 689 27.20 -11.31 -14.14
CA ILE A 689 26.76 -11.21 -15.54
C ILE A 689 27.28 -12.40 -16.37
N MET A 690 28.54 -12.79 -16.19
CA MET A 690 29.12 -13.95 -16.86
C MET A 690 28.36 -15.23 -16.48
N ILE A 691 28.00 -15.39 -15.20
CA ILE A 691 27.19 -16.52 -14.72
C ILE A 691 25.78 -16.48 -15.32
N LEU A 692 25.11 -15.33 -15.37
CA LEU A 692 23.80 -15.19 -16.01
C LEU A 692 23.82 -15.56 -17.50
N ALA A 693 24.87 -15.14 -18.23
CA ALA A 693 25.07 -15.54 -19.63
C ALA A 693 25.25 -17.06 -19.76
N LYS A 694 25.95 -17.69 -18.81
CA LYS A 694 26.11 -19.14 -18.77
C LYS A 694 24.79 -19.86 -18.48
N ILE A 695 23.99 -19.35 -17.54
CA ILE A 695 22.66 -19.88 -17.22
C ILE A 695 21.76 -19.82 -18.46
N LYS A 696 21.76 -18.71 -19.19
CA LYS A 696 21.03 -18.58 -20.45
C LYS A 696 21.42 -19.67 -21.44
N LYS A 697 22.72 -19.90 -21.65
CA LYS A 697 23.20 -20.97 -22.53
C LYS A 697 22.76 -22.37 -22.08
N ILE A 698 22.86 -22.67 -20.78
CA ILE A 698 22.43 -23.95 -20.21
C ILE A 698 20.92 -24.15 -20.43
N SER A 699 20.12 -23.11 -20.21
CA SER A 699 18.67 -23.17 -20.41
C SER A 699 18.30 -23.40 -21.89
N GLU A 700 19.01 -22.78 -22.84
CA GLU A 700 18.77 -22.97 -24.28
C GLU A 700 19.13 -24.38 -24.75
N GLU A 701 20.24 -24.93 -24.25
CA GLU A 701 20.60 -26.32 -24.49
C GLU A 701 19.57 -27.29 -23.89
N TYR A 702 19.06 -26.99 -22.68
CA TYR A 702 18.02 -27.78 -22.02
C TYR A 702 16.73 -27.79 -22.82
N ILE A 703 16.26 -26.63 -23.29
CA ILE A 703 15.08 -26.47 -24.14
C ILE A 703 15.23 -27.32 -25.41
N THR A 704 16.39 -27.24 -26.07
CA THR A 704 16.67 -27.93 -27.33
C THR A 704 16.74 -29.46 -27.15
N GLN A 705 17.20 -29.95 -26.01
CA GLN A 705 17.41 -31.39 -25.76
C GLN A 705 16.17 -32.12 -25.20
N LYS A 706 15.30 -31.42 -24.45
CA LYS A 706 14.26 -32.08 -23.64
C LYS A 706 12.80 -31.85 -24.05
N LEU A 707 12.39 -30.88 -24.90
CA LEU A 707 10.96 -30.79 -25.26
C LEU A 707 10.58 -30.04 -26.55
N SER A 708 9.73 -30.72 -27.34
CA SER A 708 8.58 -30.14 -28.04
C SER A 708 7.43 -29.93 -27.03
N GLY A 709 7.25 -28.73 -26.47
CA GLY A 709 6.05 -28.38 -25.70
C GLY A 709 6.18 -27.59 -24.38
N ASN A 710 7.39 -27.29 -23.89
CA ASN A 710 7.57 -26.42 -22.71
C ASN A 710 7.85 -24.97 -23.12
N ASP A 711 7.34 -24.01 -22.34
CA ASP A 711 7.62 -22.58 -22.53
C ASP A 711 9.11 -22.25 -22.27
N PRO A 712 9.85 -21.73 -23.26
CA PRO A 712 11.25 -21.29 -23.10
C PRO A 712 11.48 -20.26 -21.99
N VAL A 713 10.47 -19.42 -21.69
CA VAL A 713 10.57 -18.39 -20.65
C VAL A 713 10.49 -19.03 -19.26
N ALA A 714 9.52 -19.91 -19.03
CA ALA A 714 9.41 -20.69 -17.78
C ALA A 714 10.65 -21.54 -17.47
N VAL A 715 11.29 -22.14 -18.48
CA VAL A 715 12.54 -22.91 -18.29
C VAL A 715 13.70 -22.01 -17.85
N ARG A 716 13.87 -20.85 -18.49
CA ARG A 716 14.93 -19.88 -18.16
C ARG A 716 14.79 -19.37 -16.74
N LEU A 717 13.58 -18.98 -16.35
CA LEU A 717 13.29 -18.53 -15.00
C LEU A 717 13.45 -19.66 -13.97
N GLY A 718 13.08 -20.91 -14.30
CA GLY A 718 13.29 -22.07 -13.43
C GLY A 718 14.77 -22.29 -13.06
N PHE A 719 15.68 -22.19 -14.05
CA PHE A 719 17.13 -22.23 -13.79
C PHE A 719 17.62 -21.01 -13.01
N GLN A 720 17.16 -19.80 -13.35
CA GLN A 720 17.56 -18.59 -12.64
C GLN A 720 17.19 -18.66 -11.16
N ILE A 721 15.95 -19.03 -10.83
CA ILE A 721 15.48 -19.19 -9.44
C ILE A 721 16.28 -20.27 -8.70
N GLY A 722 16.46 -21.45 -9.30
CA GLY A 722 17.16 -22.56 -8.64
C GLY A 722 18.65 -22.32 -8.39
N LEU A 723 19.29 -21.40 -9.12
CA LEU A 723 20.72 -21.09 -9.01
C LEU A 723 21.02 -19.80 -8.24
N GLN A 724 19.96 -19.10 -7.84
CA GLN A 724 20.03 -17.71 -7.40
C GLN A 724 20.76 -17.53 -6.06
N GLU A 725 20.34 -18.28 -5.03
CA GLU A 725 20.97 -18.26 -3.70
C GLU A 725 22.43 -18.72 -3.77
N LYS A 726 22.72 -19.71 -4.64
CA LYS A 726 24.05 -20.29 -4.78
C LYS A 726 25.08 -19.30 -5.33
N PHE A 727 24.69 -18.47 -6.30
CA PHE A 727 25.59 -17.56 -7.02
C PHE A 727 25.34 -16.08 -6.73
N ASN A 728 24.44 -15.75 -5.79
CA ASN A 728 24.10 -14.37 -5.39
C ASN A 728 23.76 -13.47 -6.61
N LEU A 729 22.88 -13.97 -7.48
CA LEU A 729 22.54 -13.31 -8.75
C LEU A 729 21.58 -12.13 -8.55
N PRO A 730 21.74 -11.04 -9.33
CA PRO A 730 20.86 -9.88 -9.28
C PRO A 730 19.50 -10.15 -9.94
N GLY A 731 18.49 -9.38 -9.53
CA GLY A 731 17.12 -9.45 -10.03
C GLY A 731 16.34 -10.63 -9.44
N LEU A 732 15.29 -10.35 -8.65
CA LEU A 732 14.57 -11.43 -7.98
C LEU A 732 13.06 -11.25 -7.89
N ALA A 733 12.38 -12.16 -8.59
CA ALA A 733 11.07 -12.64 -8.16
C ALA A 733 11.22 -13.78 -7.14
N LYS A 734 10.54 -13.70 -5.99
CA LYS A 734 10.66 -14.71 -4.91
C LYS A 734 9.76 -15.92 -5.14
N SER A 735 8.80 -15.82 -6.06
CA SER A 735 7.88 -16.90 -6.37
C SER A 735 7.57 -16.94 -7.86
N MET A 736 7.31 -18.14 -8.37
CA MET A 736 6.71 -18.36 -9.68
C MET A 736 5.60 -19.39 -9.52
N HIS A 737 4.47 -19.16 -10.19
CA HIS A 737 3.37 -20.13 -10.28
C HIS A 737 3.78 -21.47 -10.94
N PHE A 738 4.94 -21.51 -11.62
CA PHE A 738 5.27 -22.56 -12.60
C PHE A 738 6.58 -23.30 -12.34
N VAL A 739 7.11 -23.36 -11.10
CA VAL A 739 8.19 -24.32 -10.78
C VAL A 739 7.79 -25.73 -11.22
N THR A 740 6.52 -26.07 -11.07
CA THR A 740 5.89 -27.35 -11.47
C THR A 740 5.76 -27.57 -12.97
N PHE A 741 5.81 -26.53 -13.82
CA PHE A 741 5.62 -26.62 -15.28
C PHE A 741 6.90 -26.32 -16.09
N SER A 742 7.95 -25.74 -15.48
CA SER A 742 9.27 -25.58 -16.13
C SER A 742 9.87 -26.91 -16.58
N GLY A 743 9.51 -28.01 -15.89
CA GLY A 743 10.11 -29.32 -16.09
C GLY A 743 11.58 -29.41 -15.66
N VAL A 744 12.14 -28.36 -15.06
CA VAL A 744 13.52 -28.32 -14.53
C VAL A 744 13.52 -28.99 -13.16
N LYS A 745 14.25 -30.11 -13.03
CA LYS A 745 14.35 -30.84 -11.77
C LYS A 745 15.57 -30.39 -10.98
N GLN A 746 15.61 -30.69 -9.68
CA GLN A 746 16.77 -30.41 -8.84
C GLN A 746 18.07 -31.03 -9.41
N GLU A 747 18.01 -32.22 -9.99
CA GLU A 747 19.15 -32.86 -10.68
C GLU A 747 19.69 -32.03 -11.86
N ASP A 748 18.82 -31.30 -12.55
CA ASP A 748 19.21 -30.43 -13.66
C ASP A 748 19.87 -29.14 -13.12
N ILE A 749 19.40 -28.62 -11.98
CA ILE A 749 20.03 -27.51 -11.24
C ILE A 749 21.43 -27.92 -10.75
N ASP A 750 21.57 -29.10 -10.14
CA ASP A 750 22.85 -29.57 -9.62
C ASP A 750 23.89 -29.74 -10.74
N LYS A 751 23.48 -30.26 -11.91
CA LYS A 751 24.33 -30.30 -13.11
C LYS A 751 24.72 -28.91 -13.60
N ALA A 752 23.80 -27.95 -13.56
CA ALA A 752 24.09 -26.57 -13.93
C ALA A 752 25.10 -25.93 -12.98
N ILE A 753 25.02 -26.18 -11.66
CA ILE A 753 25.98 -25.70 -10.66
C ILE A 753 27.40 -26.17 -11.00
N VAL A 754 27.58 -27.46 -11.29
CA VAL A 754 28.90 -28.01 -11.67
C VAL A 754 29.42 -27.32 -12.93
N ARG A 755 28.60 -27.24 -13.97
CA ARG A 755 28.99 -26.59 -15.24
C ARG A 755 29.37 -25.12 -15.07
N ILE A 756 28.68 -24.39 -14.19
CA ILE A 756 28.98 -22.98 -13.91
C ILE A 756 30.30 -22.86 -13.17
N ASN A 757 30.52 -23.64 -12.10
CA ASN A 757 31.78 -23.61 -11.34
C ASN A 757 32.99 -23.96 -12.21
N ASP A 758 32.83 -24.89 -13.16
CA ASP A 758 33.92 -25.31 -14.07
C ASP A 758 34.24 -24.29 -15.17
N SER A 759 33.35 -23.32 -15.45
CA SER A 759 33.47 -22.41 -16.61
C SER A 759 33.17 -20.93 -16.34
N CYS A 760 33.07 -20.56 -15.06
CA CYS A 760 32.97 -19.19 -14.61
C CYS A 760 34.03 -18.95 -13.52
N THR A 761 35.30 -19.18 -13.88
CA THR A 761 36.47 -18.98 -13.02
C THR A 761 36.99 -17.54 -13.07
N ASP A 762 37.84 -17.14 -12.13
CA ASP A 762 38.46 -15.81 -12.14
C ASP A 762 39.29 -15.54 -13.42
N ALA A 763 39.92 -16.59 -13.98
CA ALA A 763 40.67 -16.47 -15.23
C ALA A 763 39.76 -16.21 -16.43
N GLU A 764 38.58 -16.84 -16.47
CA GLU A 764 37.57 -16.60 -17.51
C GLU A 764 36.90 -15.24 -17.32
N LEU A 765 36.72 -14.80 -16.06
CA LEU A 765 36.26 -13.45 -15.77
C LEU A 765 37.21 -12.40 -16.35
N ASP A 766 38.53 -12.55 -16.15
CA ASP A 766 39.50 -11.60 -16.70
C ASP A 766 39.41 -11.52 -18.24
N VAL A 767 39.14 -12.64 -18.92
CA VAL A 767 38.87 -12.65 -20.38
C VAL A 767 37.56 -11.94 -20.72
N PHE A 768 36.47 -12.26 -20.01
CA PHE A 768 35.16 -11.64 -20.20
C PHE A 768 35.23 -10.11 -20.08
N LEU A 769 35.92 -9.61 -19.04
CA LEU A 769 36.09 -8.19 -18.77
C LEU A 769 36.76 -7.43 -19.92
N THR A 770 37.61 -8.06 -20.73
CA THR A 770 38.23 -7.41 -21.91
C THR A 770 37.23 -7.02 -22.99
N THR A 771 36.06 -7.66 -22.99
CA THR A 771 34.98 -7.43 -23.97
C THR A 771 33.75 -6.77 -23.37
N TRP A 772 33.75 -6.53 -22.05
CA TRP A 772 32.60 -6.00 -21.33
C TRP A 772 32.71 -4.48 -21.20
N GLU A 773 31.82 -3.76 -21.87
CA GLU A 773 31.93 -2.30 -22.02
C GLU A 773 32.04 -1.49 -20.71
N PRO A 774 31.30 -1.82 -19.63
CA PRO A 774 31.47 -1.14 -18.33
C PRO A 774 32.90 -1.19 -17.79
N TRP A 775 33.60 -2.31 -18.03
CA TRP A 775 35.01 -2.45 -17.66
C TRP A 775 35.90 -1.55 -18.54
N GLY A 776 35.63 -1.50 -19.84
CA GLY A 776 36.32 -0.61 -20.77
C GLY A 776 36.16 0.87 -20.41
N LYS A 777 34.96 1.29 -20.01
CA LYS A 777 34.68 2.65 -19.50
C LYS A 777 35.49 2.96 -18.25
N TYR A 778 35.54 2.04 -17.28
CA TYR A 778 36.37 2.17 -16.10
C TYR A 778 37.86 2.33 -16.46
N GLN A 779 38.39 1.47 -17.34
CA GLN A 779 39.79 1.57 -17.80
C GLN A 779 40.08 2.92 -18.46
N ARG A 780 39.21 3.38 -19.36
CA ARG A 780 39.34 4.69 -19.99
C ARG A 780 39.31 5.82 -18.98
N SER A 781 38.50 5.72 -17.92
CA SER A 781 38.48 6.72 -16.86
C SER A 781 39.80 6.81 -16.08
N CYS A 782 40.50 5.69 -15.90
CA CYS A 782 41.82 5.64 -15.27
C CYS A 782 42.92 6.25 -16.17
N ASP A 783 42.74 6.19 -17.49
CA ASP A 783 43.69 6.72 -18.48
C ASP A 783 43.61 8.25 -18.64
N ILE A 784 42.59 8.90 -18.05
CA ILE A 784 42.41 10.35 -18.13
C ILE A 784 43.46 11.07 -17.27
N PRO A 785 44.30 11.94 -17.86
CA PRO A 785 45.25 12.75 -17.09
C PRO A 785 44.51 13.72 -16.15
N LYS A 786 45.19 14.30 -15.16
CA LYS A 786 44.61 15.43 -14.40
C LYS A 786 44.71 16.71 -15.23
N PHE A 787 43.75 17.62 -15.10
CA PHE A 787 43.76 18.89 -15.85
C PHE A 787 45.07 19.68 -15.66
N ASP A 788 45.58 19.71 -14.43
CA ASP A 788 46.79 20.48 -14.07
C ASP A 788 48.08 19.98 -14.73
N ILE A 789 48.12 18.71 -15.15
CA ILE A 789 49.32 18.12 -15.77
C ILE A 789 49.32 18.26 -17.30
N LEU A 790 48.25 18.80 -17.89
CA LEU A 790 48.19 19.07 -19.32
C LEU A 790 49.13 20.21 -19.71
N SER A 791 49.80 20.05 -20.85
CA SER A 791 50.61 21.12 -21.44
C SER A 791 49.72 22.31 -21.83
N SER A 792 50.23 23.53 -21.67
CA SER A 792 49.42 24.75 -21.84
C SER A 792 49.72 25.46 -23.16
N VAL A 793 48.69 26.06 -23.77
CA VAL A 793 48.79 26.84 -25.02
C VAL A 793 48.15 28.22 -24.80
N PRO A 794 48.88 29.32 -25.09
CA PRO A 794 48.33 30.67 -24.98
C PRO A 794 47.39 31.00 -26.13
N VAL A 795 46.24 31.63 -25.84
CA VAL A 795 45.26 32.09 -26.83
C VAL A 795 44.82 33.53 -26.56
N ALA A 796 44.47 34.26 -27.62
CA ALA A 796 44.03 35.65 -27.51
C ALA A 796 42.66 35.80 -26.84
N ASN A 797 41.75 34.83 -27.06
CA ASN A 797 40.44 34.74 -26.43
C ASN A 797 40.06 33.27 -26.22
N ILE A 798 39.29 32.96 -25.19
CA ILE A 798 38.70 31.63 -24.98
C ILE A 798 37.26 31.66 -25.53
N ASN A 799 37.03 30.91 -26.60
CA ASN A 799 35.71 30.72 -27.21
C ASN A 799 34.84 29.74 -26.42
N GLU A 800 33.54 29.75 -26.70
CA GLU A 800 32.58 28.75 -26.20
C GLU A 800 32.99 27.31 -26.56
N CYS A 801 32.69 26.38 -25.67
CA CYS A 801 32.92 24.96 -25.86
C CYS A 801 32.14 24.45 -27.08
N ALA A 802 32.82 23.81 -28.02
CA ALA A 802 32.17 23.27 -29.22
C ALA A 802 31.21 22.09 -28.95
N ILE A 803 31.26 21.48 -27.75
CA ILE A 803 30.35 20.39 -27.33
C ILE A 803 29.14 20.94 -26.56
N LEU A 804 29.38 21.88 -25.63
CA LEU A 804 28.35 22.38 -24.71
C LEU A 804 27.72 23.70 -25.16
N HIS A 805 28.33 24.40 -26.12
CA HIS A 805 27.98 25.76 -26.55
C HIS A 805 27.93 26.76 -25.38
N ASP A 806 28.85 26.62 -24.41
CA ASP A 806 29.00 27.49 -23.23
C ASP A 806 30.49 27.59 -22.83
N THR A 807 30.86 28.62 -22.05
CA THR A 807 32.22 28.80 -21.49
C THR A 807 32.31 28.28 -20.07
N CYS A 808 33.44 27.64 -19.72
CA CYS A 808 33.70 27.18 -18.34
C CYS A 808 35.15 27.45 -17.93
N ASN A 809 35.48 27.20 -16.66
CA ASN A 809 36.80 27.52 -16.12
C ASN A 809 37.92 26.61 -16.65
N GLU A 810 37.63 25.34 -16.94
CA GLU A 810 38.62 24.36 -17.40
C GLU A 810 38.44 24.09 -18.90
N MET A 811 39.09 24.91 -19.73
CA MET A 811 39.02 24.81 -21.18
C MET A 811 40.31 24.25 -21.77
N VAL A 812 40.15 23.38 -22.77
CA VAL A 812 41.25 22.75 -23.51
C VAL A 812 41.13 23.01 -25.02
N LEU A 813 42.28 22.97 -25.68
CA LEU A 813 42.40 22.95 -27.14
C LEU A 813 42.52 21.50 -27.61
N LEU A 814 41.65 21.09 -28.52
CA LEU A 814 41.72 19.81 -29.23
C LEU A 814 41.49 20.06 -30.72
N ASN A 815 42.45 19.71 -31.57
CA ASN A 815 42.37 19.91 -33.04
C ASN A 815 42.04 21.37 -33.45
N GLY A 816 42.51 22.36 -32.69
CA GLY A 816 42.22 23.77 -32.94
C GLY A 816 40.85 24.25 -32.45
N VAL A 817 40.09 23.39 -31.78
CA VAL A 817 38.75 23.68 -31.24
C VAL A 817 38.80 23.80 -29.72
N HIS A 818 38.07 24.76 -29.16
CA HIS A 818 37.97 24.98 -27.72
C HIS A 818 36.88 24.09 -27.14
N VAL A 819 37.22 23.30 -26.12
CA VAL A 819 36.33 22.32 -25.51
C VAL A 819 36.45 22.38 -23.99
N SER A 820 35.33 22.19 -23.29
CA SER A 820 35.34 21.97 -21.85
C SER A 820 36.06 20.67 -21.53
N TYR A 821 37.00 20.72 -20.58
CA TYR A 821 37.76 19.56 -20.15
C TYR A 821 36.84 18.45 -19.63
N GLU A 822 35.86 18.81 -18.80
CA GLU A 822 34.87 17.89 -18.24
C GLU A 822 34.03 17.22 -19.35
N ALA A 823 33.58 17.98 -20.35
CA ALA A 823 32.80 17.45 -21.46
C ALA A 823 33.62 16.47 -22.33
N LEU A 824 34.89 16.80 -22.57
CA LEU A 824 35.81 15.92 -23.30
C LEU A 824 36.09 14.63 -22.52
N CYS A 825 36.29 14.71 -21.21
CA CYS A 825 36.46 13.54 -20.34
C CYS A 825 35.23 12.63 -20.39
N LYS A 826 34.02 13.18 -20.26
CA LYS A 826 32.77 12.42 -20.37
C LYS A 826 32.66 11.72 -21.72
N PHE A 827 32.92 12.43 -22.82
CA PHE A 827 32.89 11.84 -24.16
C PHE A 827 33.93 10.72 -24.37
N PHE A 828 35.13 10.90 -23.81
CA PHE A 828 36.21 9.91 -23.88
C PHE A 828 35.89 8.66 -23.06
N VAL A 829 35.32 8.80 -21.86
CA VAL A 829 34.85 7.63 -21.09
C VAL A 829 33.82 6.84 -21.89
N GLU A 830 32.87 7.50 -22.55
CA GLU A 830 31.82 6.83 -23.33
C GLU A 830 32.34 6.13 -24.59
N SER A 831 33.23 6.77 -25.35
CA SER A 831 33.57 6.29 -26.71
C SER A 831 35.04 5.89 -26.93
N GLY A 832 35.94 6.35 -26.06
CA GLY A 832 37.40 6.31 -26.29
C GLY A 832 37.88 7.19 -27.44
N ASN A 833 36.98 7.91 -28.11
CA ASN A 833 37.27 8.60 -29.36
C ASN A 833 37.33 10.11 -29.17
N ASN A 834 37.94 10.76 -30.16
CA ASN A 834 37.93 12.19 -30.35
C ASN A 834 36.56 12.61 -30.95
N PRO A 835 35.86 13.56 -30.33
CA PRO A 835 34.50 13.94 -30.73
C PRO A 835 34.38 14.55 -32.13
N PHE A 836 35.50 15.03 -32.72
CA PHE A 836 35.49 15.68 -34.04
C PHE A 836 36.00 14.79 -35.16
N THR A 837 36.79 13.75 -34.84
CA THR A 837 37.39 12.86 -35.85
C THR A 837 36.90 11.42 -35.76
N ASN A 838 36.23 11.07 -34.66
CA ASN A 838 35.78 9.71 -34.33
C ASN A 838 36.89 8.64 -34.37
N LYS A 839 38.15 9.06 -34.19
CA LYS A 839 39.32 8.18 -33.98
C LYS A 839 39.68 8.14 -32.50
N VAL A 840 40.40 7.12 -32.04
CA VAL A 840 40.87 7.01 -30.64
C VAL A 840 41.56 8.31 -30.22
N LEU A 841 41.13 8.89 -29.10
CA LEU A 841 41.68 10.14 -28.59
C LEU A 841 43.08 9.91 -28.01
N ASN A 842 44.04 10.70 -28.45
CA ASN A 842 45.37 10.74 -27.85
C ASN A 842 45.49 11.96 -26.93
N TRP A 843 45.61 11.73 -25.62
CA TRP A 843 45.71 12.79 -24.62
C TRP A 843 46.91 13.73 -24.80
N SER A 844 47.95 13.33 -25.55
CA SER A 844 49.07 14.23 -25.86
C SER A 844 48.69 15.39 -26.79
N GLU A 845 47.55 15.30 -27.48
CA GLU A 845 47.03 16.33 -28.39
C GLU A 845 46.10 17.34 -27.69
N VAL A 846 45.84 17.13 -26.38
CA VAL A 846 44.96 17.97 -25.57
C VAL A 846 45.81 18.95 -24.77
N HIS A 847 45.54 20.24 -24.94
CA HIS A 847 46.30 21.30 -24.28
C HIS A 847 45.40 22.21 -23.45
N LYS A 848 45.81 22.57 -22.24
CA LYS A 848 45.12 23.58 -21.42
C LYS A 848 45.21 24.97 -22.06
N LEU A 849 44.09 25.68 -22.14
CA LEU A 849 44.06 27.06 -22.64
C LEU A 849 44.45 28.06 -21.54
N ILE A 850 45.33 29.01 -21.89
CA ILE A 850 45.69 30.14 -21.03
C ILE A 850 45.50 31.43 -21.84
N LEU A 851 44.90 32.46 -21.25
CA LEU A 851 44.81 33.76 -21.91
C LEU A 851 46.21 34.39 -22.00
N SER A 852 46.61 34.81 -23.20
CA SER A 852 47.83 35.60 -23.35
C SER A 852 47.62 36.98 -22.70
N ASP A 853 48.54 37.41 -21.84
CA ASP A 853 48.55 38.78 -21.35
C ASP A 853 48.57 39.73 -22.56
N LYS A 854 47.57 40.61 -22.65
CA LYS A 854 47.59 41.72 -23.60
C LYS A 854 48.76 42.61 -23.19
N GLY A 855 49.87 42.52 -23.94
CA GLY A 855 50.90 43.55 -23.94
C GLY A 855 50.33 44.90 -24.32
#